data_AF-A0A4P5YWR2-F1
#
_entry.id   AF-A0A4P5YWR2-F1
#
_cell.length_a   1.000
_cell.length_b   1.000
_cell.length_c   1.000
_cell.angle_alpha   90.00
_cell.angle_beta   90.00
_cell.angle_gamma   90.00
#
_symmetry.space_group_name_H-M   'P 1'
#
loop_
_entity.id
_entity.type
_entity.pdbx_description
1 polymer ?
#
loop_
_entity_poly.entity_id
_entity_poly.type
_entity_poly.pdbx_seq_one_letter_code
_entity_poly.pdbx_strand_id
1 'polypeptide(L)'
;MPLPKGFRDWLVNESGAWNAEGLIEKEQRERILARYPEAPAETGALAFALRTLGVLLFGAAILLVISHNWAEFSRGSQLTTVFLALLIIQGAGLWCFHTGRERGATIGHLLGCIMYGAGIALIGQIYHLDAHAPDAVLAWCLFTIPFAVILDATVLHLLTIALAGSWMLMESDGVWWRQHGLHHGERLAFLLLLLPSALAAYRRSRPALTGALAWSFLFLWGLFGGHIPVHVFALPLVLAALHPTGDPRSRGFRFIGAGSVAFITLALGSLDARMPREFGESLLRHDHVYTLATAALAGWAIHRARVRQDSHAAWMGLIALLTLAVGFLGALDLRGFRERESVWVLVTAIANVTTLLLAVALIRQGLAESRLRPYVYGALVFLTWLFWRYADIEKELGYLGMAMIFLLLGAVLFVLAKIWRQPREPALVEAMPEFRPTWLETRIAALLPYRRPLLAGAIVLQVAVLGWMIHDHSRPLAAGERHLLLCEPVDPRSLLRGDYVILSYGFQRLTEDQQEALSKEWEQTLPEPAQDRLGSYARIPDDTRVYIPLSRPAHGVSSFGEPTLTKPATGAFLLARKGSGNWGRGELRAGIESYYVEEGTGLKWEKLRNQSRLLAEVAVLPDGRAGLVGLQEATAEVGVAVPYRRLENHFYQGKNQGYLRADLVTSREAFEKAFHPAPLNGRNAVPPDFTQDCLISVVDKETDRQTTIAIVSVERLGNELIVTFKVTRGEKQTFTTIPQESILVRKEGLRNITIREEGGTNRMIPRRLTLPR
;
A
#
# COMPACT_ATOMS: atom_id res chain seq x y z
N MET A 1 36.53 29.07 -18.64
CA MET A 1 35.65 27.90 -18.88
C MET A 1 36.16 26.78 -17.99
N PRO A 2 35.35 26.23 -17.08
CA PRO A 2 35.85 25.25 -16.13
C PRO A 2 36.27 23.93 -16.81
N LEU A 3 37.41 23.36 -16.40
CA LEU A 3 37.94 22.11 -16.96
C LEU A 3 37.65 20.91 -16.04
N PRO A 4 37.30 19.73 -16.57
CA PRO A 4 37.24 18.50 -15.78
C PRO A 4 38.57 18.25 -15.05
N LYS A 5 38.51 17.70 -13.83
CA LYS A 5 39.69 17.52 -12.96
C LYS A 5 40.90 16.91 -13.68
N GLY A 6 40.73 15.82 -14.42
CA GLY A 6 41.84 15.19 -15.16
C GLY A 6 42.48 16.10 -16.21
N PHE A 7 41.68 16.90 -16.92
CA PHE A 7 42.19 17.90 -17.88
C PHE A 7 42.82 19.10 -17.17
N ARG A 8 42.30 19.47 -15.99
CA ARG A 8 42.85 20.53 -15.17
C ARG A 8 44.22 20.14 -14.64
N ASP A 9 44.35 18.92 -14.11
CA ASP A 9 45.59 18.35 -13.59
C ASP A 9 46.63 18.22 -14.70
N TRP A 10 46.22 17.73 -15.88
CA TRP A 10 47.06 17.76 -17.08
C TRP A 10 47.53 19.18 -17.41
N LEU A 11 46.63 20.17 -17.47
CA LEU A 11 47.00 21.56 -17.77
C LEU A 11 47.92 22.17 -16.69
N VAL A 12 47.74 21.85 -15.41
CA VAL A 12 48.63 22.29 -14.32
C VAL A 12 50.05 21.77 -14.52
N ASN A 13 50.17 20.50 -14.88
CA ASN A 13 51.45 19.82 -15.11
C ASN A 13 52.11 20.31 -16.40
N GLU A 14 51.36 20.32 -17.50
CA GLU A 14 51.84 20.72 -18.82
C GLU A 14 52.27 22.19 -18.85
N SER A 15 51.46 23.10 -18.29
CA SER A 15 51.86 24.51 -18.15
C SER A 15 53.01 24.72 -17.16
N GLY A 16 53.25 23.76 -16.26
CA GLY A 16 54.44 23.72 -15.42
C GLY A 16 55.70 23.39 -16.23
N ALA A 17 55.62 22.40 -17.13
CA ALA A 17 56.70 22.06 -18.06
C ALA A 17 57.02 23.23 -18.99
N TRP A 18 56.01 23.88 -19.58
CA TRP A 18 56.21 25.04 -20.46
C TRP A 18 56.91 26.21 -19.76
N ASN A 19 56.64 26.41 -18.47
CA ASN A 19 57.33 27.44 -17.69
C ASN A 19 58.79 27.04 -17.41
N ALA A 20 59.03 25.79 -17.03
CA ALA A 20 60.38 25.26 -16.81
C ALA A 20 61.26 25.28 -18.07
N GLU A 21 60.65 25.07 -19.25
CA GLU A 21 61.30 25.16 -20.56
C GLU A 21 61.46 26.60 -21.07
N GLY A 22 60.93 27.60 -20.36
CA GLY A 22 61.00 29.01 -20.75
C GLY A 22 60.07 29.40 -21.90
N LEU A 23 59.11 28.55 -22.27
CA LEU A 23 58.12 28.83 -23.32
C LEU A 23 57.07 29.86 -22.88
N ILE A 24 56.78 29.93 -21.58
CA ILE A 24 55.86 30.92 -21.00
C ILE A 24 56.40 31.48 -19.68
N GLU A 25 56.07 32.74 -19.38
CA GLU A 25 56.39 33.37 -18.11
C GLU A 25 55.46 32.94 -16.97
N LYS A 26 55.90 33.10 -15.71
CA LYS A 26 55.11 32.74 -14.52
C LYS A 26 53.75 33.47 -14.47
N GLU A 27 53.71 34.75 -14.81
CA GLU A 27 52.45 35.52 -14.86
C GLU A 27 51.53 35.04 -15.99
N GLN A 28 52.07 34.63 -17.13
CA GLN A 28 51.29 34.06 -18.23
C GLN A 28 50.67 32.72 -17.83
N ARG A 29 51.44 31.86 -17.14
CA ARG A 29 50.94 30.61 -16.56
C ARG A 29 49.78 30.86 -15.60
N GLU A 30 49.93 31.78 -14.65
CA GLU A 30 48.88 32.09 -13.68
C GLU A 30 47.61 32.61 -14.36
N ARG A 31 47.73 33.45 -15.40
CA ARG A 31 46.59 33.90 -16.22
C ARG A 31 45.90 32.76 -16.98
N ILE A 32 46.65 31.80 -17.51
CA ILE A 32 46.10 30.60 -18.17
C ILE A 32 45.34 29.76 -17.14
N LEU A 33 45.93 29.50 -15.98
CA LEU A 33 45.32 28.73 -14.91
C LEU A 33 44.04 29.42 -14.36
N ALA A 34 44.02 30.74 -14.27
CA ALA A 34 42.85 31.51 -13.84
C ALA A 34 41.70 31.49 -14.86
N ARG A 35 42.01 31.41 -16.16
CA ARG A 35 41.00 31.32 -17.24
C ARG A 35 40.26 29.98 -17.25
N TYR A 36 40.90 28.92 -16.75
CA TYR A 36 40.38 27.56 -16.72
C TYR A 36 40.32 27.01 -15.28
N PRO A 37 39.40 27.49 -14.43
CA PRO A 37 39.23 26.94 -13.07
C PRO A 37 38.78 25.47 -13.12
N GLU A 38 39.04 24.70 -12.05
CA GLU A 38 38.56 23.31 -11.97
C GLU A 38 37.02 23.28 -11.96
N ALA A 39 36.42 22.42 -12.77
CA ALA A 39 34.99 22.19 -12.72
C ALA A 39 34.62 21.59 -11.36
N PRO A 40 33.57 22.10 -10.67
CA PRO A 40 33.11 21.50 -9.42
C PRO A 40 32.80 20.03 -9.67
N ALA A 41 33.48 19.16 -8.93
CA ALA A 41 33.54 17.75 -9.26
C ALA A 41 32.15 17.08 -9.18
N GLU A 42 31.65 16.53 -10.30
CA GLU A 42 30.45 15.67 -10.32
C GLU A 42 30.64 14.41 -9.46
N THR A 43 31.88 14.00 -9.20
CA THR A 43 32.25 12.89 -8.29
C THR A 43 31.76 13.08 -6.85
N GLY A 44 31.48 14.32 -6.42
CA GLY A 44 30.93 14.58 -5.09
C GLY A 44 29.52 14.02 -4.88
N ALA A 45 28.68 14.01 -5.93
CA ALA A 45 27.30 13.53 -5.84
C ALA A 45 27.23 12.00 -5.79
N LEU A 46 27.98 11.31 -6.66
CA LEU A 46 28.09 9.85 -6.63
C LEU A 46 28.72 9.36 -5.32
N ALA A 47 29.81 9.99 -4.88
CA ALA A 47 30.42 9.65 -3.60
C ALA A 47 29.48 9.88 -2.41
N PHE A 48 28.68 10.96 -2.43
CA PHE A 48 27.65 11.20 -1.43
C PHE A 48 26.53 10.15 -1.48
N ALA A 49 26.06 9.78 -2.68
CA ALA A 49 25.06 8.75 -2.87
C ALA A 49 25.55 7.38 -2.36
N LEU A 50 26.78 7.00 -2.70
CA LEU A 50 27.40 5.75 -2.22
C LEU A 50 27.61 5.75 -0.70
N ARG A 51 28.04 6.88 -0.11
CA ARG A 51 28.14 7.02 1.36
C ARG A 51 26.79 6.92 2.04
N THR A 52 25.77 7.57 1.48
CA THR A 52 24.39 7.50 1.99
C THR A 52 23.90 6.06 1.94
N LEU A 53 24.05 5.38 0.79
CA LEU A 53 23.68 3.98 0.63
C LEU A 53 24.43 3.07 1.61
N GLY A 54 25.75 3.26 1.75
CA GLY A 54 26.56 2.47 2.69
C GLY A 54 26.10 2.62 4.14
N VAL A 55 25.78 3.84 4.58
CA VAL A 55 25.23 4.08 5.93
C VAL A 55 23.84 3.47 6.11
N LEU A 56 22.98 3.54 5.09
CA LEU A 56 21.65 2.93 5.13
C LEU A 56 21.72 1.39 5.21
N LEU A 57 22.57 0.76 4.39
CA LEU A 57 22.77 -0.69 4.41
C LEU A 57 23.38 -1.15 5.74
N PHE A 58 24.34 -0.39 6.27
CA PHE A 58 24.91 -0.69 7.58
C PHE A 58 23.88 -0.56 8.72
N GLY A 59 23.06 0.49 8.69
CA GLY A 59 21.94 0.66 9.62
C GLY A 59 20.93 -0.49 9.53
N ALA A 60 20.58 -0.91 8.31
CA ALA A 60 19.70 -2.06 8.09
C ALA A 60 20.32 -3.37 8.63
N ALA A 61 21.62 -3.59 8.42
CA ALA A 61 22.32 -4.76 8.96
C ALA A 61 22.28 -4.81 10.50
N ILE A 62 22.51 -3.67 11.18
CA ILE A 62 22.38 -3.58 12.64
C ILE A 62 20.96 -3.91 13.09
N LEU A 63 19.94 -3.35 12.42
CA LEU A 63 18.54 -3.63 12.75
C LEU A 63 18.21 -5.11 12.59
N LEU A 64 18.71 -5.78 11.56
CA LEU A 64 18.50 -7.22 11.36
C LEU A 64 19.17 -8.07 12.45
N VAL A 65 20.40 -7.74 12.87
CA VAL A 65 21.08 -8.44 13.96
C VAL A 65 20.33 -8.28 15.29
N ILE A 66 19.85 -7.07 15.56
CA ILE A 66 19.02 -6.78 16.75
C ILE A 66 17.69 -7.54 16.66
N SER A 67 17.05 -7.54 15.49
CA SER A 67 15.79 -8.25 15.24
C SER A 67 15.91 -9.76 15.44
N HIS A 68 17.07 -10.36 15.14
CA HIS A 68 17.29 -11.78 15.33
C HIS A 68 17.29 -12.19 16.81
N ASN A 69 17.82 -11.34 17.69
CA ASN A 69 17.89 -11.59 19.14
C ASN A 69 16.68 -11.00 19.90
N TRP A 70 15.66 -10.54 19.17
CA TRP A 70 14.61 -9.69 19.72
C TRP A 70 13.74 -10.41 20.76
N ALA A 71 13.55 -11.71 20.60
CA ALA A 71 12.74 -12.56 21.47
C ALA A 71 13.31 -12.68 22.90
N GLU A 72 14.64 -12.65 23.04
CA GLU A 72 15.31 -12.79 24.33
C GLU A 72 15.23 -11.51 25.18
N PHE A 73 14.92 -10.37 24.56
CA PHE A 73 14.85 -9.11 25.25
C PHE A 73 13.52 -8.93 25.98
N SER A 74 13.60 -8.54 27.24
CA SER A 74 12.44 -8.00 27.96
C SER A 74 11.84 -6.80 27.20
N ARG A 75 10.54 -6.57 27.35
CA ARG A 75 9.87 -5.40 26.76
C ARG A 75 10.59 -4.07 27.07
N GLY A 76 11.08 -3.91 28.31
CA GLY A 76 11.81 -2.72 28.74
C GLY A 76 13.12 -2.51 27.97
N SER A 77 13.90 -3.58 27.78
CA SER A 77 15.15 -3.54 26.99
C SER A 77 14.90 -3.32 25.51
N GLN A 78 13.83 -3.88 24.93
CA GLN A 78 13.44 -3.62 23.54
C GLN A 78 13.14 -2.12 23.35
N LEU A 79 12.32 -1.54 24.23
CA LEU A 79 11.99 -0.10 24.17
C LEU A 79 13.22 0.78 24.36
N THR A 80 14.08 0.46 25.32
CA THR A 80 15.31 1.21 25.57
C THR A 80 16.24 1.17 24.36
N THR A 81 16.32 0.02 23.68
CA THR A 81 17.11 -0.13 22.45
C THR A 81 16.57 0.76 21.34
N VAL A 82 15.25 0.81 21.13
CA VAL A 82 14.62 1.67 20.11
C VAL A 82 14.91 3.16 20.39
N PHE A 83 14.68 3.63 21.62
CA PHE A 83 14.93 5.02 21.98
C PHE A 83 16.42 5.38 21.91
N LEU A 84 17.29 4.51 22.42
CA LEU A 84 18.72 4.76 22.41
C LEU A 84 19.26 4.81 20.98
N ALA A 85 18.85 3.89 20.11
CA ALA A 85 19.22 3.90 18.70
C ALA A 85 18.77 5.20 18.01
N LEU A 86 17.50 5.61 18.21
CA LEU A 86 16.99 6.86 17.65
C LEU A 86 17.76 8.08 18.17
N LEU A 87 17.99 8.18 19.48
CA LEU A 87 18.68 9.29 20.12
C LEU A 87 20.15 9.37 19.70
N ILE A 88 20.86 8.23 19.60
CA ILE A 88 22.26 8.19 19.13
C ILE A 88 22.33 8.67 17.68
N ILE A 89 21.48 8.16 16.79
CA ILE A 89 21.51 8.50 15.37
C ILE A 89 21.11 9.96 15.16
N GLN A 90 20.02 10.42 15.78
CA GLN A 90 19.58 11.82 15.68
C GLN A 90 20.58 12.77 16.35
N GLY A 91 21.18 12.36 17.47
CA GLY A 91 22.24 13.08 18.16
C GLY A 91 23.51 13.21 17.33
N ALA A 92 23.90 12.15 16.60
CA ALA A 92 25.01 12.20 15.65
C ALA A 92 24.73 13.17 14.48
N GLY A 93 23.48 13.21 13.98
CA GLY A 93 23.02 14.20 13.01
C GLY A 93 23.15 15.63 13.53
N LEU A 94 22.66 15.87 14.75
CA LEU A 94 22.71 17.17 15.42
C LEU A 94 24.17 17.61 15.72
N TRP A 95 25.02 16.69 16.15
CA TRP A 95 26.45 16.94 16.37
C TRP A 95 27.18 17.30 15.08
N CYS A 96 26.90 16.58 13.98
CA CYS A 96 27.41 16.95 12.66
C CYS A 96 26.93 18.35 12.23
N PHE A 97 25.68 18.69 12.54
CA PHE A 97 25.15 20.03 12.28
C PHE A 97 25.87 21.10 13.10
N HIS A 98 26.13 20.85 14.39
CA HIS A 98 26.86 21.76 15.27
C HIS A 98 28.32 21.98 14.85
N THR A 99 28.97 20.94 14.34
CA THR A 99 30.37 20.99 13.87
C THR A 99 30.50 21.53 12.43
N GLY A 100 29.40 22.01 11.82
CA GLY A 100 29.40 22.56 10.46
C GLY A 100 29.51 21.52 9.34
N ARG A 101 29.36 20.23 9.66
CA ARG A 101 29.45 19.11 8.70
C ARG A 101 28.09 18.85 8.04
N GLU A 102 27.67 19.73 7.13
CA GLU A 102 26.32 19.68 6.51
C GLU A 102 25.94 18.33 5.87
N ARG A 103 26.88 17.70 5.14
CA ARG A 103 26.65 16.38 4.52
C ARG A 103 26.46 15.28 5.57
N GLY A 104 27.24 15.34 6.67
CA GLY A 104 27.11 14.42 7.79
C GLY A 104 25.78 14.60 8.54
N ALA A 105 25.37 15.85 8.76
CA ALA A 105 24.08 16.17 9.37
C ALA A 105 22.91 15.64 8.54
N THR A 106 22.98 15.82 7.21
CA THR A 106 21.97 15.31 6.27
C THR A 106 21.85 13.78 6.36
N ILE A 107 22.98 13.06 6.34
CA ILE A 107 22.98 11.59 6.42
C ILE A 107 22.48 11.12 7.79
N GLY A 108 22.93 11.74 8.88
CA GLY A 108 22.54 11.39 10.25
C GLY A 108 21.04 11.58 10.49
N HIS A 109 20.47 12.72 10.07
CA HIS A 109 19.03 12.96 10.19
C HIS A 109 18.20 12.13 9.20
N LEU A 110 18.72 11.80 8.02
CA LEU A 110 18.05 10.85 7.11
C LEU A 110 17.93 9.47 7.75
N LEU A 111 19.03 8.95 8.30
CA LEU A 111 19.02 7.68 9.03
C LEU A 111 18.14 7.78 10.27
N GLY A 112 18.15 8.90 10.98
CA GLY A 112 17.30 9.16 12.14
C GLY A 112 15.81 9.14 11.80
N CYS A 113 15.40 9.74 10.68
CA CYS A 113 14.03 9.65 10.18
C CYS A 113 13.66 8.21 9.81
N ILE A 114 14.56 7.42 9.22
CA ILE A 114 14.29 6.00 8.93
C ILE A 114 14.18 5.18 10.23
N MET A 115 15.07 5.43 11.19
CA MET A 115 14.99 4.81 12.52
C MET A 115 13.71 5.19 13.25
N TYR A 116 13.19 6.41 13.06
CA TYR A 116 11.90 6.79 13.62
C TYR A 116 10.76 5.92 13.07
N GLY A 117 10.69 5.72 11.75
CA GLY A 117 9.74 4.80 11.13
C GLY A 117 9.89 3.36 11.61
N ALA A 118 11.14 2.87 11.71
CA ALA A 118 11.43 1.56 12.29
C ALA A 118 10.99 1.47 13.76
N GLY A 119 11.17 2.54 14.54
CA GLY A 119 10.73 2.62 15.93
C GLY A 119 9.22 2.53 16.08
N ILE A 120 8.44 3.19 15.21
CA ILE A 120 6.98 3.05 15.16
C ILE A 120 6.60 1.58 14.91
N ALA A 121 7.21 0.95 13.91
CA ALA A 121 6.93 -0.45 13.57
C ALA A 121 7.31 -1.43 14.70
N LEU A 122 8.47 -1.24 15.34
CA LEU A 122 8.94 -2.06 16.45
C LEU A 122 8.05 -1.91 17.68
N ILE A 123 7.62 -0.69 18.02
CA ILE A 123 6.64 -0.48 19.11
C ILE A 123 5.31 -1.17 18.77
N GLY A 124 4.89 -1.10 17.51
CA GLY A 124 3.74 -1.86 17.01
C GLY A 124 3.84 -3.36 17.27
N GLN A 125 5.03 -3.94 17.07
CA GLN A 125 5.28 -5.35 17.35
C GLN A 125 5.30 -5.66 18.85
N ILE A 126 5.99 -4.84 19.66
CA ILE A 126 6.12 -5.01 21.13
C ILE A 126 4.75 -5.03 21.83
N TYR A 127 3.81 -4.22 21.35
CA TYR A 127 2.47 -4.09 21.93
C TYR A 127 1.37 -4.81 21.14
N HIS A 128 1.73 -5.59 20.11
CA HIS A 128 0.78 -6.35 19.30
C HIS A 128 -0.34 -5.48 18.71
N LEU A 129 0.04 -4.31 18.18
CA LEU A 129 -0.92 -3.32 17.67
C LEU A 129 -1.50 -3.77 16.33
N ASP A 130 -2.80 -4.08 16.31
CA ASP A 130 -3.59 -4.15 15.07
C ASP A 130 -4.19 -2.76 14.77
N ALA A 131 -3.31 -1.81 14.44
CA ALA A 131 -3.69 -0.44 14.08
C ALA A 131 -3.86 -0.27 12.56
N HIS A 132 -4.60 0.75 12.14
CA HIS A 132 -4.66 1.19 10.74
C HIS A 132 -3.25 1.55 10.27
N ALA A 133 -2.62 0.66 9.50
CA ALA A 133 -1.23 0.78 9.09
C ALA A 133 -0.87 2.11 8.39
N PRO A 134 -1.75 2.75 7.58
CA PRO A 134 -1.50 4.08 7.03
C PRO A 134 -1.17 5.14 8.08
N ASP A 135 -1.79 5.12 9.27
CA ASP A 135 -1.56 6.12 10.31
C ASP A 135 -0.09 6.18 10.75
N ALA A 136 0.56 5.01 10.83
CA ALA A 136 1.98 4.90 11.15
C ALA A 136 2.86 5.58 10.09
N VAL A 137 2.54 5.40 8.81
CA VAL A 137 3.27 6.01 7.69
C VAL A 137 2.99 7.52 7.61
N LEU A 138 1.77 7.95 7.93
CA LEU A 138 1.42 9.36 8.01
C LEU A 138 2.21 10.07 9.12
N ALA A 139 2.25 9.47 10.32
CA ALA A 139 3.07 9.98 11.43
C ALA A 139 4.55 10.03 11.03
N TRP A 140 5.09 8.97 10.42
CA TRP A 140 6.45 8.96 9.91
C TRP A 140 6.72 10.11 8.93
N CYS A 141 5.82 10.33 7.97
CA CYS A 141 5.91 11.42 7.01
C CYS A 141 5.92 12.79 7.70
N LEU A 142 4.93 13.03 8.58
CA LEU A 142 4.73 14.31 9.26
C LEU A 142 5.96 14.72 10.09
N PHE A 143 6.52 13.77 10.86
CA PHE A 143 7.69 14.03 11.69
C PHE A 143 9.03 13.93 10.93
N THR A 144 9.01 13.74 9.62
CA THR A 144 10.17 13.88 8.72
C THR A 144 10.24 15.26 8.07
N ILE A 145 9.08 15.92 7.85
CA ILE A 145 8.99 17.25 7.20
C ILE A 145 9.88 18.31 7.87
N PRO A 146 9.94 18.46 9.21
CA PRO A 146 10.78 19.47 9.85
C PRO A 146 12.26 19.34 9.46
N PHE A 147 12.79 18.12 9.42
CA PHE A 147 14.18 17.87 9.02
C PHE A 147 14.41 18.22 7.56
N ALA A 148 13.48 17.85 6.67
CA ALA A 148 13.55 18.20 5.26
C ALA A 148 13.60 19.72 5.04
N VAL A 149 12.73 20.47 5.73
CA VAL A 149 12.64 21.94 5.61
C VAL A 149 13.83 22.66 6.25
N ILE A 150 14.26 22.26 7.45
CA ILE A 150 15.33 22.95 8.19
C ILE A 150 16.72 22.70 7.57
N LEU A 151 16.99 21.46 7.15
CA LEU A 151 18.24 21.11 6.47
C LEU A 151 18.20 21.48 4.99
N ASP A 152 17.00 21.64 4.42
CA ASP A 152 16.77 21.95 3.01
C ASP A 152 17.57 20.98 2.13
N ALA A 153 17.50 19.67 2.40
CA ALA A 153 18.27 18.65 1.70
C ALA A 153 17.39 17.82 0.76
N THR A 154 17.84 17.63 -0.49
CA THR A 154 17.10 16.90 -1.52
C THR A 154 16.67 15.50 -1.07
N VAL A 155 17.57 14.75 -0.44
CA VAL A 155 17.29 13.35 -0.02
C VAL A 155 16.19 13.24 1.04
N LEU A 156 16.08 14.22 1.95
CA LEU A 156 15.02 14.25 2.96
C LEU A 156 13.67 14.60 2.34
N HIS A 157 13.64 15.55 1.40
CA HIS A 157 12.42 15.84 0.63
C HIS A 157 11.97 14.66 -0.22
N LEU A 158 12.91 13.91 -0.81
CA LEU A 158 12.59 12.67 -1.54
C LEU A 158 12.00 11.61 -0.61
N LEU A 159 12.53 11.45 0.61
CA LEU A 159 11.94 10.59 1.63
C LEU A 159 10.50 11.04 1.97
N THR A 160 10.26 12.33 2.17
CA THR A 160 8.90 12.85 2.42
C THR A 160 7.95 12.55 1.27
N ILE A 161 8.36 12.73 0.00
CA ILE A 161 7.53 12.42 -1.17
C ILE A 161 7.23 10.91 -1.21
N ALA A 162 8.23 10.06 -0.95
CA ALA A 162 8.06 8.61 -0.92
C ALA A 162 7.12 8.15 0.20
N LEU A 163 7.23 8.73 1.40
CA LEU A 163 6.35 8.44 2.54
C LEU A 163 4.92 8.91 2.28
N ALA A 164 4.73 10.12 1.75
CA ALA A 164 3.41 10.62 1.38
C ALA A 164 2.73 9.75 0.30
N GLY A 165 3.50 9.30 -0.70
CA GLY A 165 3.00 8.38 -1.72
C GLY A 165 2.68 6.99 -1.18
N SER A 166 3.49 6.49 -0.24
CA SER A 166 3.24 5.20 0.43
C SER A 166 1.98 5.26 1.29
N TRP A 167 1.80 6.34 2.05
CA TRP A 167 0.58 6.58 2.82
C TRP A 167 -0.66 6.58 1.93
N MET A 168 -0.64 7.37 0.85
CA MET A 168 -1.76 7.44 -0.10
C MET A 168 -2.08 6.08 -0.72
N LEU A 169 -1.04 5.32 -1.08
CA LEU A 169 -1.20 3.98 -1.64
C LEU A 169 -1.89 3.04 -0.65
N MET A 170 -1.52 3.10 0.63
CA MET A 170 -2.12 2.24 1.64
C MET A 170 -3.58 2.64 1.94
N GLU A 171 -3.90 3.93 1.90
CA GLU A 171 -5.28 4.42 2.08
C GLU A 171 -6.21 4.02 0.93
N SER A 172 -5.65 3.91 -0.28
CA SER A 172 -6.41 3.55 -1.50
C SER A 172 -6.80 2.06 -1.62
N ASP A 173 -6.68 1.29 -0.55
CA ASP A 173 -7.01 -0.14 -0.47
C ASP A 173 -6.32 -1.06 -1.50
N GLY A 174 -5.26 -0.62 -2.18
CA GLY A 174 -4.47 -1.45 -3.10
C GLY A 174 -5.21 -2.01 -4.32
N VAL A 175 -6.48 -1.67 -4.53
CA VAL A 175 -7.34 -2.14 -5.62
C VAL A 175 -7.62 -0.99 -6.57
N TRP A 176 -6.63 -0.69 -7.41
CA TRP A 176 -6.61 0.38 -8.43
C TRP A 176 -7.78 0.40 -9.43
N TRP A 177 -8.66 -0.60 -9.41
CA TRP A 177 -9.77 -0.78 -10.36
C TRP A 177 -11.18 -0.70 -9.74
N ARG A 178 -11.35 -0.54 -8.42
CA ARG A 178 -12.68 -0.41 -7.79
C ARG A 178 -13.10 1.05 -7.62
N GLN A 179 -14.38 1.33 -7.89
CA GLN A 179 -15.03 2.64 -7.93
C GLN A 179 -15.22 3.36 -6.57
N HIS A 180 -14.53 2.96 -5.49
CA HIS A 180 -14.55 3.74 -4.26
C HIS A 180 -13.51 4.86 -4.40
N GLY A 181 -13.94 6.00 -4.95
CA GLY A 181 -13.06 7.15 -5.06
C GLY A 181 -12.62 7.62 -3.67
N LEU A 182 -11.31 7.82 -3.50
CA LEU A 182 -10.71 8.45 -2.31
C LEU A 182 -11.54 9.65 -1.87
N HIS A 183 -11.75 9.80 -0.56
CA HIS A 183 -12.45 10.96 -0.02
C HIS A 183 -11.69 12.24 -0.38
N HIS A 184 -12.41 13.33 -0.68
CA HIS A 184 -11.78 14.61 -1.05
C HIS A 184 -10.74 15.11 -0.02
N GLY A 185 -10.88 14.70 1.25
CA GLY A 185 -9.94 15.01 2.33
C GLY A 185 -8.56 14.38 2.17
N GLU A 186 -8.46 13.11 1.79
CA GLU A 186 -7.18 12.39 1.64
C GLU A 186 -6.35 12.98 0.50
N ARG A 187 -7.03 13.33 -0.59
CA ARG A 187 -6.46 14.02 -1.76
C ARG A 187 -5.81 15.34 -1.35
N LEU A 188 -6.53 16.14 -0.56
CA LEU A 188 -6.04 17.41 -0.06
C LEU A 188 -4.86 17.20 0.91
N ALA A 189 -4.97 16.25 1.84
CA ALA A 189 -3.91 15.93 2.79
C ALA A 189 -2.61 15.55 2.06
N PHE A 190 -2.69 14.71 1.03
CA PHE A 190 -1.54 14.35 0.21
C PHE A 190 -0.90 15.56 -0.48
N LEU A 191 -1.69 16.45 -1.10
CA LEU A 191 -1.17 17.67 -1.72
C LEU A 191 -0.49 18.59 -0.69
N LEU A 192 -1.04 18.67 0.52
CA LEU A 192 -0.45 19.43 1.62
C LEU A 192 0.89 18.82 2.10
N LEU A 193 1.00 17.49 2.15
CA LEU A 193 2.26 16.80 2.48
C LEU A 193 3.37 17.06 1.44
N LEU A 194 3.01 17.24 0.16
CA LEU A 194 3.96 17.56 -0.90
C LEU A 194 4.39 19.03 -0.94
N LEU A 195 3.59 19.94 -0.36
CA LEU A 195 3.80 21.39 -0.45
C LEU A 195 5.21 21.84 -0.01
N PRO A 196 5.79 21.37 1.11
CA PRO A 196 7.15 21.75 1.52
C PRO A 196 8.21 21.34 0.49
N SER A 197 8.07 20.16 -0.11
CA SER A 197 8.97 19.63 -1.14
C SER A 197 8.81 20.36 -2.47
N ALA A 198 7.57 20.74 -2.84
CA ALA A 198 7.29 21.59 -4.00
C ALA A 198 7.92 22.98 -3.86
N LEU A 199 7.80 23.59 -2.69
CA LEU A 199 8.40 24.89 -2.40
C LEU A 199 9.93 24.81 -2.48
N ALA A 200 10.54 23.78 -1.89
CA ALA A 200 11.98 23.55 -1.96
C ALA A 200 12.47 23.30 -3.40
N ALA A 201 11.69 22.56 -4.21
CA ALA A 201 12.00 22.29 -5.61
C ALA A 201 12.15 23.59 -6.43
N TYR A 202 11.20 24.52 -6.26
CA TYR A 202 11.20 25.80 -6.97
C TYR A 202 12.21 26.79 -6.39
N ARG A 203 12.26 26.96 -5.07
CA ARG A 203 13.14 27.92 -4.39
C ARG A 203 14.62 27.69 -4.66
N ARG A 204 15.03 26.42 -4.76
CA ARG A 204 16.43 26.00 -5.00
C ARG A 204 16.69 25.46 -6.40
N SER A 205 15.69 25.49 -7.28
CA SER A 205 15.77 24.99 -8.66
C SER A 205 16.30 23.55 -8.75
N ARG A 206 15.73 22.64 -7.94
CA ARG A 206 16.19 21.26 -7.82
C ARG A 206 15.45 20.33 -8.80
N PRO A 207 16.09 19.85 -9.88
CA PRO A 207 15.43 19.02 -10.90
C PRO A 207 14.97 17.66 -10.36
N ALA A 208 15.67 17.09 -9.39
CA ALA A 208 15.30 15.81 -8.80
C ALA A 208 13.95 15.88 -8.07
N LEU A 209 13.68 17.00 -7.37
CA LEU A 209 12.42 17.19 -6.67
C LEU A 209 11.27 17.46 -7.63
N THR A 210 11.47 18.25 -8.69
CA THR A 210 10.41 18.45 -9.70
C THR A 210 10.07 17.15 -10.43
N GLY A 211 11.07 16.29 -10.69
CA GLY A 211 10.85 14.95 -11.23
C GLY A 211 10.09 14.04 -10.25
N ALA A 212 10.48 14.01 -8.98
CA ALA A 212 9.80 13.20 -7.97
C ALA A 212 8.34 13.64 -7.75
N LEU A 213 8.06 14.96 -7.77
CA LEU A 213 6.70 15.50 -7.68
C LEU A 213 5.88 15.13 -8.92
N ALA A 214 6.46 15.23 -10.12
CA ALA A 214 5.81 14.82 -11.36
C ALA A 214 5.48 13.32 -11.36
N TRP A 215 6.43 12.49 -10.92
CA TRP A 215 6.24 11.04 -10.81
C TRP A 215 5.17 10.71 -9.78
N SER A 216 5.20 11.37 -8.61
CA SER A 216 4.21 11.16 -7.56
C SER A 216 2.81 11.51 -8.04
N PHE A 217 2.65 12.61 -8.78
CA PHE A 217 1.37 12.99 -9.37
C PHE A 217 0.92 11.98 -10.44
N LEU A 218 1.82 11.56 -11.33
CA LEU A 218 1.54 10.57 -12.38
C LEU A 218 1.09 9.22 -11.82
N PHE A 219 1.88 8.69 -10.88
CA PHE A 219 1.67 7.38 -10.28
C PHE A 219 0.41 7.33 -9.43
N LEU A 220 0.14 8.40 -8.68
CA LEU A 220 -0.96 8.41 -7.72
C LEU A 220 -2.30 8.85 -8.32
N TRP A 221 -2.33 9.51 -9.48
CA TRP A 221 -3.62 9.88 -10.12
C TRP A 221 -4.49 8.66 -10.45
N GLY A 222 -3.88 7.51 -10.77
CA GLY A 222 -4.61 6.25 -10.95
C GLY A 222 -5.44 5.84 -9.73
N LEU A 223 -5.10 6.32 -8.53
CA LEU A 223 -5.83 6.08 -7.28
C LEU A 223 -7.05 7.01 -7.09
N PHE A 224 -7.18 8.09 -7.86
CA PHE A 224 -8.20 9.11 -7.63
C PHE A 224 -9.55 8.80 -8.30
N GLY A 225 -9.60 7.95 -9.34
CA GLY A 225 -10.80 7.84 -10.18
C GLY A 225 -11.03 6.53 -10.93
N GLY A 226 -10.24 5.48 -10.68
CA GLY A 226 -10.41 4.18 -11.36
C GLY A 226 -10.09 4.18 -12.87
N HIS A 227 -9.68 5.33 -13.42
CA HIS A 227 -9.23 5.53 -14.79
C HIS A 227 -7.99 6.43 -14.79
N ILE A 228 -7.11 6.27 -15.78
CA ILE A 228 -5.87 7.06 -15.91
C ILE A 228 -5.98 7.91 -17.18
N PRO A 229 -6.61 9.10 -17.10
CA PRO A 229 -6.85 9.93 -18.28
C PRO A 229 -5.54 10.48 -18.84
N VAL A 230 -5.53 10.71 -20.16
CA VAL A 230 -4.34 11.16 -20.92
C VAL A 230 -3.72 12.45 -20.36
N HIS A 231 -4.51 13.33 -19.75
CA HIS A 231 -3.99 14.60 -19.21
C HIS A 231 -2.96 14.43 -18.09
N VAL A 232 -3.01 13.32 -17.35
CA VAL A 232 -2.03 13.01 -16.28
C VAL A 232 -0.65 12.78 -16.87
N PHE A 233 -0.58 12.07 -18.01
CA PHE A 233 0.66 11.79 -18.72
C PHE A 233 1.21 13.04 -19.39
N ALA A 234 0.35 13.94 -19.86
CA ALA A 234 0.74 15.16 -20.55
C ALA A 234 1.12 16.31 -19.59
N LEU A 235 0.51 16.40 -18.41
CA LEU A 235 0.68 17.53 -17.48
C LEU A 235 2.14 17.80 -17.12
N PRO A 236 3.00 16.81 -16.78
CA PRO A 236 4.40 17.10 -16.50
C PRO A 236 5.13 17.72 -17.70
N LEU A 237 4.78 17.34 -18.92
CA LEU A 237 5.36 17.94 -20.13
C LEU A 237 4.86 19.37 -20.34
N VAL A 238 3.59 19.66 -20.04
CA VAL A 238 3.04 21.03 -20.01
C VAL A 238 3.77 21.89 -18.98
N LEU A 239 3.97 21.37 -17.76
CA LEU A 239 4.72 22.05 -16.71
C LEU A 239 6.16 22.32 -17.14
N ALA A 240 6.80 21.39 -17.86
CA ALA A 240 8.11 21.63 -18.44
C ALA A 240 8.10 22.78 -19.46
N ALA A 241 7.11 22.81 -20.36
CA ALA A 241 6.96 23.84 -21.40
C ALA A 241 6.68 25.26 -20.85
N LEU A 242 6.14 25.37 -19.63
CA LEU A 242 5.92 26.68 -18.98
C LEU A 242 7.22 27.37 -18.54
N HIS A 243 8.28 26.59 -18.33
CA HIS A 243 9.58 27.08 -17.94
C HIS A 243 10.43 27.40 -19.19
N PRO A 244 11.26 28.46 -19.16
CA PRO A 244 12.22 28.71 -20.23
C PRO A 244 13.17 27.53 -20.41
N THR A 245 13.57 27.29 -21.66
CA THR A 245 14.57 26.27 -21.98
C THR A 245 15.90 26.64 -21.31
N GLY A 246 16.51 25.66 -20.62
CA GLY A 246 17.66 25.87 -19.76
C GLY A 246 17.34 25.95 -18.26
N ASP A 247 16.10 26.28 -17.86
CA ASP A 247 15.70 26.32 -16.44
C ASP A 247 15.88 24.93 -15.79
N PRO A 248 16.65 24.79 -14.70
CA PRO A 248 16.83 23.52 -14.01
C PRO A 248 15.51 22.86 -13.56
N ARG A 249 14.50 23.66 -13.18
CA ARG A 249 13.20 23.16 -12.70
C ARG A 249 12.47 22.34 -13.77
N SER A 250 12.59 22.77 -15.02
CA SER A 250 11.97 22.12 -16.18
C SER A 250 12.48 20.69 -16.39
N ARG A 251 13.70 20.37 -15.95
CA ARG A 251 14.38 19.11 -16.28
C ARG A 251 13.66 17.90 -15.69
N GLY A 252 13.24 17.98 -14.43
CA GLY A 252 12.52 16.89 -13.77
C GLY A 252 11.14 16.66 -14.40
N PHE A 253 10.39 17.74 -14.62
CA PHE A 253 9.10 17.71 -15.31
C PHE A 253 9.21 17.16 -16.74
N ARG A 254 10.23 17.59 -17.49
CA ARG A 254 10.51 17.11 -18.85
C ARG A 254 10.88 15.64 -18.86
N PHE A 255 11.72 15.19 -17.93
CA PHE A 255 12.14 13.80 -17.89
C PHE A 255 10.95 12.86 -17.67
N ILE A 256 10.14 13.15 -16.64
CA ILE A 256 8.93 12.36 -16.37
C ILE A 256 7.90 12.55 -17.49
N GLY A 257 7.64 13.78 -17.92
CA GLY A 257 6.66 14.13 -18.94
C GLY A 257 6.96 13.54 -20.31
N ALA A 258 8.21 13.55 -20.74
CA ALA A 258 8.62 12.91 -21.99
C ALA A 258 8.48 11.39 -21.90
N GLY A 259 8.86 10.78 -20.77
CA GLY A 259 8.69 9.34 -20.56
C GLY A 259 7.22 8.92 -20.55
N SER A 260 6.37 9.67 -19.85
CA SER A 260 4.93 9.40 -19.75
C SER A 260 4.21 9.64 -21.08
N VAL A 261 4.55 10.70 -21.81
CA VAL A 261 4.02 10.95 -23.16
C VAL A 261 4.49 9.88 -24.13
N ALA A 262 5.78 9.51 -24.14
CA ALA A 262 6.28 8.45 -25.00
C ALA A 262 5.55 7.12 -24.73
N PHE A 263 5.36 6.76 -23.46
CA PHE A 263 4.62 5.55 -23.08
C PHE A 263 3.19 5.56 -23.63
N ILE A 264 2.43 6.63 -23.41
CA ILE A 264 1.02 6.69 -23.82
C ILE A 264 0.87 6.75 -25.35
N THR A 265 1.73 7.48 -26.05
CA THR A 265 1.66 7.61 -27.51
C THR A 265 2.17 6.36 -28.22
N LEU A 266 3.10 5.62 -27.64
CA LEU A 266 3.48 4.28 -28.11
C LEU A 266 2.33 3.28 -27.91
N ALA A 267 1.70 3.27 -26.74
CA ALA A 267 0.58 2.38 -26.45
C ALA A 267 -0.62 2.62 -27.38
N LEU A 268 -0.97 3.89 -27.64
CA LEU A 268 -2.06 4.26 -28.56
C LEU A 268 -1.66 4.18 -30.04
N GLY A 269 -0.35 4.17 -30.33
CA GLY A 269 0.23 4.09 -31.66
C GLY A 269 0.37 2.67 -32.22
N SER A 270 0.10 1.64 -31.42
CA SER A 270 0.14 0.23 -31.82
C SER A 270 -0.90 -0.07 -32.91
N LEU A 271 -0.47 -0.75 -33.99
CA LEU A 271 -1.38 -1.26 -35.03
C LEU A 271 -2.00 -2.61 -34.67
N ASP A 272 -1.30 -3.41 -33.87
CA ASP A 272 -1.73 -4.77 -33.53
C ASP A 272 -2.76 -4.75 -32.39
N ALA A 273 -3.84 -5.51 -32.53
CA ALA A 273 -4.95 -5.60 -31.57
C ALA A 273 -4.61 -6.33 -30.25
N ARG A 274 -3.31 -6.56 -29.99
CA ARG A 274 -2.81 -7.25 -28.79
C ARG A 274 -2.92 -6.41 -27.52
N MET A 275 -2.96 -5.09 -27.63
CA MET A 275 -3.44 -4.26 -26.53
C MET A 275 -4.97 -4.33 -26.52
N PRO A 276 -5.62 -4.77 -25.43
CA PRO A 276 -7.07 -4.81 -25.37
C PRO A 276 -7.60 -3.43 -25.74
N ARG A 277 -8.52 -3.31 -26.71
CA ARG A 277 -9.20 -2.04 -27.00
C ARG A 277 -9.69 -1.40 -25.71
N GLU A 278 -10.14 -2.22 -24.76
CA GLU A 278 -10.48 -1.89 -23.37
C GLU A 278 -9.43 -1.04 -22.62
N PHE A 279 -8.12 -1.29 -22.81
CA PHE A 279 -7.05 -0.51 -22.20
C PHE A 279 -6.97 0.89 -22.78
N GLY A 280 -6.94 1.02 -24.11
CA GLY A 280 -6.98 2.33 -24.78
C GLY A 280 -8.27 3.08 -24.46
N GLU A 281 -9.38 2.35 -24.41
CA GLU A 281 -10.69 2.83 -24.02
C GLU A 281 -10.79 3.36 -22.58
N SER A 282 -10.02 2.79 -21.64
CA SER A 282 -9.91 3.25 -20.25
C SER A 282 -9.07 4.52 -20.14
N LEU A 283 -8.01 4.64 -20.96
CA LEU A 283 -7.16 5.85 -21.04
C LEU A 283 -7.92 7.05 -21.62
N LEU A 284 -8.90 6.77 -22.50
CA LEU A 284 -9.73 7.76 -23.18
C LEU A 284 -11.04 8.08 -22.42
N ARG A 285 -11.22 7.58 -21.18
CA ARG A 285 -12.43 7.81 -20.38
C ARG A 285 -12.42 9.15 -19.63
N HIS A 286 -13.65 9.66 -19.47
CA HIS A 286 -14.14 10.89 -18.87
C HIS A 286 -13.25 11.58 -17.84
N ASP A 287 -12.55 12.62 -18.29
CA ASP A 287 -12.24 13.76 -17.43
C ASP A 287 -12.06 15.08 -18.20
N HIS A 288 -13.16 15.57 -18.78
CA HIS A 288 -13.13 16.71 -19.69
C HIS A 288 -12.62 17.99 -19.02
N VAL A 289 -12.94 18.20 -17.74
CA VAL A 289 -12.56 19.43 -17.01
C VAL A 289 -11.04 19.53 -16.87
N TYR A 290 -10.38 18.51 -16.33
CA TYR A 290 -8.93 18.53 -16.16
C TYR A 290 -8.19 18.40 -17.50
N THR A 291 -8.77 17.73 -18.49
CA THR A 291 -8.21 17.66 -19.85
C THR A 291 -8.25 19.04 -20.53
N LEU A 292 -9.37 19.75 -20.46
CA LEU A 292 -9.51 21.12 -20.97
C LEU A 292 -8.60 22.09 -20.22
N ALA A 293 -8.51 21.98 -18.88
CA ALA A 293 -7.60 22.80 -18.08
C ALA A 293 -6.13 22.56 -18.47
N THR A 294 -5.73 21.30 -18.64
CA THR A 294 -4.36 20.93 -19.06
C THR A 294 -4.09 21.39 -20.50
N ALA A 295 -5.07 21.33 -21.40
CA ALA A 295 -4.96 21.83 -22.77
C ALA A 295 -4.85 23.37 -22.81
N ALA A 296 -5.62 24.07 -21.98
CA ALA A 296 -5.51 25.52 -21.83
C ALA A 296 -4.14 25.92 -21.29
N LEU A 297 -3.61 25.19 -20.30
CA LEU A 297 -2.25 25.37 -19.81
C LEU A 297 -1.19 25.09 -20.89
N ALA A 298 -1.38 24.06 -21.73
CA ALA A 298 -0.50 23.77 -22.85
C ALA A 298 -0.53 24.90 -23.90
N GLY A 299 -1.71 25.40 -24.26
CA GLY A 299 -1.89 26.55 -25.14
C GLY A 299 -1.23 27.81 -24.58
N TRP A 300 -1.39 28.06 -23.28
CA TRP A 300 -0.72 29.16 -22.58
C TRP A 300 0.80 28.99 -22.57
N ALA A 301 1.31 27.77 -22.37
CA ALA A 301 2.74 27.45 -22.45
C ALA A 301 3.31 27.73 -23.84
N ILE A 302 2.62 27.32 -24.91
CA ILE A 302 3.00 27.59 -26.29
C ILE A 302 3.00 29.11 -26.56
N HIS A 303 1.96 29.83 -26.12
CA HIS A 303 1.89 31.28 -26.28
C HIS A 303 3.07 31.96 -25.59
N ARG A 304 3.34 31.61 -24.32
CA ARG A 304 4.46 32.16 -23.55
C ARG A 304 5.82 31.82 -24.16
N ALA A 305 5.99 30.60 -24.67
CA ALA A 305 7.20 30.17 -25.36
C ALA A 305 7.43 30.97 -26.64
N ARG A 306 6.37 31.22 -27.45
CA ARG A 306 6.45 32.07 -28.64
C ARG A 306 6.80 33.53 -28.30
N VAL A 307 6.19 34.10 -27.26
CA VAL A 307 6.53 35.45 -26.78
C VAL A 307 8.01 35.55 -26.38
N ARG A 308 8.58 34.48 -25.81
CA ARG A 308 10.00 34.37 -25.45
C ARG A 308 10.92 34.00 -26.63
N GLN A 309 10.38 33.75 -27.82
CA GLN A 309 11.10 33.17 -28.96
C GLN A 309 11.78 31.82 -28.63
N ASP A 310 11.23 31.08 -27.67
CA ASP A 310 11.74 29.80 -27.20
C ASP A 310 11.07 28.65 -27.96
N SER A 311 11.71 28.25 -29.07
CA SER A 311 11.16 27.20 -29.93
C SER A 311 11.13 25.82 -29.25
N HIS A 312 12.07 25.51 -28.35
CA HIS A 312 12.14 24.21 -27.67
C HIS A 312 10.98 24.02 -26.69
N ALA A 313 10.68 25.02 -25.87
CA ALA A 313 9.52 24.99 -24.97
C ALA A 313 8.19 24.94 -25.75
N ALA A 314 8.09 25.65 -26.89
CA ALA A 314 6.91 25.62 -27.75
C ALA A 314 6.65 24.22 -28.33
N TRP A 315 7.70 23.49 -28.76
CA TRP A 315 7.58 22.10 -29.22
C TRP A 315 7.07 21.17 -28.11
N MET A 316 7.59 21.30 -26.88
CA MET A 316 7.12 20.49 -25.76
C MET A 316 5.63 20.75 -25.45
N GLY A 317 5.19 22.02 -25.50
CA GLY A 317 3.79 22.39 -25.36
C GLY A 317 2.91 21.82 -26.48
N LEU A 318 3.37 21.87 -27.74
CA LEU A 318 2.66 21.30 -28.88
C LEU A 318 2.51 19.78 -28.77
N ILE A 319 3.58 19.07 -28.40
CA ILE A 319 3.56 17.61 -28.19
C ILE A 319 2.55 17.25 -27.10
N ALA A 320 2.54 17.99 -25.99
CA ALA A 320 1.56 17.79 -24.92
C ALA A 320 0.12 18.04 -25.43
N LEU A 321 -0.10 19.08 -26.23
CA LEU A 321 -1.41 19.39 -26.81
C LEU A 321 -1.88 18.30 -27.79
N LEU A 322 -1.00 17.77 -28.64
CA LEU A 322 -1.30 16.64 -29.53
C LEU A 322 -1.66 15.39 -28.74
N THR A 323 -0.92 15.12 -27.65
CA THR A 323 -1.22 14.01 -26.74
C THR A 323 -2.61 14.17 -26.13
N LEU A 324 -2.96 15.37 -25.65
CA LEU A 324 -4.29 15.68 -25.13
C LEU A 324 -5.39 15.58 -26.20
N ALA A 325 -5.10 15.94 -27.44
CA ALA A 325 -6.05 15.81 -28.56
C ALA A 325 -6.40 14.35 -28.84
N VAL A 326 -5.43 13.43 -28.73
CA VAL A 326 -5.70 11.99 -28.79
C VAL A 326 -6.65 11.57 -27.67
N GLY A 327 -6.38 12.04 -26.45
CA GLY A 327 -7.26 11.84 -25.29
C GLY A 327 -8.69 12.34 -25.52
N PHE A 328 -8.83 13.52 -26.09
CA PHE A 328 -10.12 14.15 -26.36
C PHE A 328 -10.90 13.42 -27.45
N LEU A 329 -10.25 13.04 -28.56
CA LEU A 329 -10.89 12.30 -29.66
C LEU A 329 -11.49 10.97 -29.22
N GLY A 330 -10.81 10.25 -28.32
CA GLY A 330 -11.34 9.02 -27.74
C GLY A 330 -12.42 9.19 -26.67
N ALA A 331 -12.57 10.40 -26.15
CA ALA A 331 -13.54 10.75 -25.10
C ALA A 331 -14.85 11.33 -25.65
N LEU A 332 -14.97 11.57 -26.96
CA LEU A 332 -16.20 12.07 -27.57
C LEU A 332 -17.28 10.97 -27.61
N ASP A 333 -18.23 11.05 -26.68
CA ASP A 333 -19.41 10.17 -26.60
C ASP A 333 -20.56 10.68 -27.49
N LEU A 334 -20.28 10.84 -28.78
CA LEU A 334 -21.32 10.95 -29.80
C LEU A 334 -21.73 9.50 -30.15
N ARG A 335 -23.02 9.16 -30.09
CA ARG A 335 -23.52 7.77 -30.31
C ARG A 335 -22.78 7.07 -31.46
N GLY A 336 -22.03 6.01 -31.15
CA GLY A 336 -21.29 5.19 -32.11
C GLY A 336 -20.05 5.85 -32.75
N PHE A 337 -19.59 7.02 -32.28
CA PHE A 337 -18.40 7.70 -32.81
C PHE A 337 -17.09 7.02 -32.40
N ARG A 338 -17.01 6.57 -31.14
CA ARG A 338 -15.88 5.81 -30.58
C ARG A 338 -15.69 4.41 -31.20
N GLU A 339 -16.76 3.84 -31.75
CA GLU A 339 -16.76 2.51 -32.38
C GLU A 339 -16.33 2.55 -33.86
N ARG A 340 -16.16 3.74 -34.46
CA ARG A 340 -15.71 3.86 -35.85
C ARG A 340 -14.23 3.54 -35.98
N GLU A 341 -13.89 2.63 -36.88
CA GLU A 341 -12.50 2.30 -37.21
C GLU A 341 -11.69 3.53 -37.64
N SER A 342 -12.32 4.49 -38.32
CA SER A 342 -11.66 5.73 -38.76
C SER A 342 -11.17 6.61 -37.61
N VAL A 343 -11.86 6.62 -36.47
CA VAL A 343 -11.44 7.39 -35.28
C VAL A 343 -10.22 6.74 -34.65
N TRP A 344 -10.19 5.41 -34.57
CA TRP A 344 -9.03 4.66 -34.10
C TRP A 344 -7.82 4.86 -35.02
N VAL A 345 -8.00 4.80 -36.34
CA VAL A 345 -6.93 5.10 -37.31
C VAL A 345 -6.36 6.51 -37.10
N LEU A 346 -7.24 7.50 -36.86
CA LEU A 346 -6.83 8.88 -36.60
C LEU A 346 -6.05 8.99 -35.27
N VAL A 347 -6.54 8.37 -34.19
CA VAL A 347 -5.87 8.29 -32.89
C VAL A 347 -4.47 7.69 -33.04
N THR A 348 -4.36 6.56 -33.72
CA THR A 348 -3.10 5.86 -33.97
C THR A 348 -2.14 6.71 -34.82
N ALA A 349 -2.63 7.39 -35.86
CA ALA A 349 -1.82 8.26 -36.69
C ALA A 349 -1.26 9.45 -35.88
N ILE A 350 -2.12 10.14 -35.10
CA ILE A 350 -1.69 11.27 -34.26
C ILE A 350 -0.69 10.80 -33.20
N ALA A 351 -0.92 9.64 -32.57
CA ALA A 351 -0.04 9.09 -31.55
C ALA A 351 1.36 8.77 -32.12
N ASN A 352 1.44 8.18 -33.31
CA ASN A 352 2.70 7.91 -34.01
C ASN A 352 3.46 9.19 -34.37
N VAL A 353 2.76 10.18 -34.96
CA VAL A 353 3.35 11.49 -35.28
C VAL A 353 3.86 12.17 -34.00
N THR A 354 3.08 12.13 -32.92
CA THR A 354 3.46 12.72 -31.63
C THR A 354 4.72 12.07 -31.05
N THR A 355 4.84 10.74 -31.15
CA THR A 355 6.04 10.00 -30.69
C THR A 355 7.28 10.41 -31.46
N LEU A 356 7.18 10.53 -32.79
CA LEU A 356 8.30 10.97 -33.63
C LEU A 356 8.69 12.42 -33.36
N LEU A 357 7.70 13.33 -33.24
CA LEU A 357 7.94 14.72 -32.87
C LEU A 357 8.62 14.84 -31.51
N LEU A 358 8.21 14.03 -30.53
CA LEU A 358 8.85 13.97 -29.22
C LEU A 358 10.31 13.52 -29.31
N ALA A 359 10.61 12.46 -30.05
CA ALA A 359 11.97 11.97 -30.24
C ALA A 359 12.87 13.05 -30.87
N VAL A 360 12.41 13.69 -31.95
CA VAL A 360 13.15 14.77 -32.62
C VAL A 360 13.33 15.98 -31.70
N ALA A 361 12.28 16.39 -30.97
CA ALA A 361 12.36 17.52 -30.05
C ALA A 361 13.36 17.29 -28.91
N LEU A 362 13.43 16.07 -28.36
CA LEU A 362 14.40 15.69 -27.32
C LEU A 362 15.83 15.64 -27.87
N ILE A 363 16.04 15.09 -29.06
CA ILE A 363 17.35 15.09 -29.74
C ILE A 363 17.82 16.52 -29.97
N ARG A 364 16.95 17.37 -30.54
CA ARG A 364 17.24 18.79 -30.79
C ARG A 364 17.59 19.53 -29.50
N GLN A 365 16.84 19.26 -28.43
CA GLN A 365 17.10 19.86 -27.13
C GLN A 365 18.41 19.37 -26.49
N GLY A 366 18.76 18.09 -26.64
CA GLY A 366 20.03 17.55 -26.15
C GLY A 366 21.25 18.18 -26.84
N LEU A 367 21.14 18.39 -28.16
CA LEU A 367 22.13 19.11 -28.95
C LEU A 367 22.23 20.58 -28.53
N ALA A 368 21.11 21.27 -28.34
CA ALA A 368 21.07 22.68 -27.94
C ALA A 368 21.59 22.92 -26.51
N GLU A 369 21.29 22.02 -25.57
CA GLU A 369 21.76 22.07 -24.18
C GLU A 369 23.22 21.56 -24.04
N SER A 370 23.84 21.02 -25.09
CA SER A 370 25.14 20.34 -25.04
C SER A 370 25.20 19.24 -23.97
N ARG A 371 24.07 18.57 -23.73
CA ARG A 371 23.92 17.52 -22.70
C ARG A 371 23.56 16.19 -23.36
N LEU A 372 24.27 15.14 -22.95
CA LEU A 372 24.05 13.80 -23.48
C LEU A 372 22.67 13.23 -23.12
N ARG A 373 22.14 13.54 -21.92
CA ARG A 373 20.93 12.88 -21.39
C ARG A 373 19.68 13.08 -22.28
N PRO A 374 19.25 14.31 -22.63
CA PRO A 374 18.06 14.49 -23.47
C PRO A 374 18.23 13.89 -24.87
N TYR A 375 19.44 13.93 -25.43
CA TYR A 375 19.77 13.30 -26.69
C TYR A 375 19.57 11.77 -26.63
N VAL A 376 20.14 11.12 -25.62
CA VAL A 376 19.99 9.67 -25.40
C VAL A 376 18.52 9.31 -25.18
N TYR A 377 17.76 10.10 -24.42
CA TYR A 377 16.33 9.86 -24.25
C TYR A 377 15.56 9.94 -25.56
N GLY A 378 15.80 10.97 -26.38
CA GLY A 378 15.15 11.08 -27.69
C GLY A 378 15.51 9.93 -28.63
N ALA A 379 16.78 9.51 -28.64
CA ALA A 379 17.23 8.36 -29.42
C ALA A 379 16.59 7.05 -28.93
N LEU A 380 16.48 6.84 -27.61
CA LEU A 380 15.80 5.67 -27.05
C LEU A 380 14.31 5.64 -27.40
N VAL A 381 13.60 6.78 -27.32
CA VAL A 381 12.19 6.87 -27.73
C VAL A 381 12.05 6.51 -29.22
N PHE A 382 12.92 7.04 -30.08
CA PHE A 382 12.93 6.71 -31.50
C PHE A 382 13.20 5.21 -31.74
N LEU A 383 14.19 4.62 -31.07
CA LEU A 383 14.54 3.21 -31.21
C LEU A 383 13.42 2.29 -30.70
N THR A 384 12.80 2.62 -29.57
CA THR A 384 11.64 1.88 -29.05
C THR A 384 10.47 1.95 -30.01
N TRP A 385 10.16 3.15 -30.55
CA TRP A 385 9.13 3.32 -31.57
C TRP A 385 9.43 2.47 -32.82
N LEU A 386 10.67 2.51 -33.29
CA LEU A 386 11.11 1.76 -34.47
C LEU A 386 11.03 0.25 -34.26
N PHE A 387 11.42 -0.24 -33.07
CA PHE A 387 11.32 -1.64 -32.68
C PHE A 387 9.86 -2.10 -32.58
N TRP A 388 9.00 -1.30 -31.96
CA TRP A 388 7.57 -1.60 -31.87
C TRP A 388 6.96 -1.63 -33.27
N ARG A 389 7.28 -0.64 -34.11
CA ARG A 389 6.81 -0.59 -35.50
C ARG A 389 7.27 -1.79 -36.32
N TYR A 390 8.47 -2.31 -36.01
CA TYR A 390 8.95 -3.53 -36.61
C TYR A 390 8.06 -4.73 -36.25
N ALA A 391 7.84 -4.95 -34.96
CA ALA A 391 7.03 -6.06 -34.47
C ALA A 391 5.57 -6.02 -34.98
N ASP A 392 5.01 -4.82 -35.14
CA ASP A 392 3.65 -4.62 -35.64
C ASP A 392 3.51 -5.01 -37.13
N ILE A 393 4.46 -4.58 -37.98
CA ILE A 393 4.34 -4.79 -39.43
C ILE A 393 4.96 -6.13 -39.89
N GLU A 394 5.90 -6.71 -39.13
CA GLU A 394 6.64 -7.93 -39.50
C GLU A 394 5.70 -9.05 -39.97
N LYS A 395 4.54 -9.19 -39.30
CA LYS A 395 3.55 -10.21 -39.62
C LYS A 395 2.88 -10.03 -40.98
N GLU A 396 2.77 -8.80 -41.48
CA GLU A 396 2.10 -8.48 -42.74
C GLU A 396 3.07 -8.43 -43.93
N LEU A 397 4.29 -7.93 -43.72
CA LEU A 397 5.27 -7.71 -44.80
C LEU A 397 6.44 -8.70 -44.82
N GLY A 398 6.63 -9.50 -43.77
CA GLY A 398 7.75 -10.43 -43.62
C GLY A 398 9.12 -9.75 -43.52
N TYR A 399 10.17 -10.53 -43.25
CA TYR A 399 11.53 -10.00 -43.01
C TYR A 399 12.09 -9.18 -44.19
N LEU A 400 11.80 -9.56 -45.43
CA LEU A 400 12.29 -8.86 -46.62
C LEU A 400 11.61 -7.49 -46.81
N GLY A 401 10.28 -7.42 -46.60
CA GLY A 401 9.56 -6.15 -46.66
C GLY A 401 10.02 -5.18 -45.56
N MET A 402 10.29 -5.70 -44.37
CA MET A 402 10.84 -4.90 -43.27
C MET A 402 12.24 -4.37 -43.58
N ALA A 403 13.14 -5.20 -44.11
CA ALA A 403 14.48 -4.78 -44.50
C ALA A 403 14.44 -3.62 -45.52
N MET A 404 13.53 -3.66 -46.49
CA MET A 404 13.33 -2.58 -47.45
C MET A 404 12.86 -1.28 -46.78
N ILE A 405 11.90 -1.35 -45.85
CA ILE A 405 11.42 -0.18 -45.10
C ILE A 405 12.54 0.44 -44.27
N PHE A 406 13.34 -0.36 -43.57
CA PHE A 406 14.48 0.14 -42.80
C PHE A 406 15.55 0.78 -43.67
N LEU A 407 15.83 0.19 -44.84
CA LEU A 407 16.77 0.74 -45.79
C LEU A 407 16.28 2.09 -46.33
N LEU A 408 14.99 2.20 -46.68
CA LEU A 408 14.37 3.45 -47.11
C LEU A 408 14.38 4.50 -45.99
N LEU A 409 13.99 4.13 -44.77
CA LEU A 409 14.00 5.03 -43.61
C LEU A 409 15.42 5.50 -43.30
N GLY A 410 16.42 4.60 -43.34
CA GLY A 410 17.83 4.92 -43.17
C GLY A 410 18.35 5.86 -44.27
N ALA A 411 17.99 5.62 -45.53
CA ALA A 411 18.33 6.51 -46.64
C ALA A 411 17.70 7.90 -46.48
N VAL A 412 16.42 7.96 -46.09
CA VAL A 412 15.70 9.21 -45.83
C VAL A 412 16.35 9.98 -44.67
N LEU A 413 16.66 9.33 -43.56
CA LEU A 413 17.36 9.94 -42.42
C LEU A 413 18.77 10.43 -42.80
N PHE A 414 19.50 9.67 -43.62
CA PHE A 414 20.83 10.06 -44.10
C PHE A 414 20.77 11.29 -45.02
N VAL A 415 19.79 11.33 -45.94
CA VAL A 415 19.54 12.48 -46.81
C VAL A 415 19.10 13.70 -45.99
N LEU A 416 18.19 13.53 -45.04
CA LEU A 416 17.78 14.58 -44.09
C LEU A 416 18.98 15.10 -43.31
N ALA A 417 19.83 14.23 -42.75
CA ALA A 417 21.03 14.65 -42.02
C ALA A 417 22.01 15.43 -42.91
N LYS A 418 22.11 15.09 -44.20
CA LYS A 418 22.97 15.80 -45.17
C LYS A 418 22.41 17.17 -45.56
N ILE A 419 21.09 17.28 -45.71
CA ILE A 419 20.39 18.53 -46.07
C ILE A 419 20.29 19.46 -44.87
N TRP A 420 20.16 18.91 -43.66
CA TRP A 420 19.92 19.66 -42.44
C TRP A 420 21.23 20.19 -41.83
N ARG A 421 21.90 21.10 -42.55
CA ARG A 421 22.97 21.94 -42.00
C ARG A 421 22.36 23.19 -41.35
N GLN A 422 21.77 23.04 -40.17
CA GLN A 422 21.39 24.22 -39.39
C GLN A 422 22.64 24.95 -38.88
N PRO A 423 22.59 26.30 -38.75
CA PRO A 423 23.54 27.01 -37.93
C PRO A 423 23.61 26.34 -36.56
N ARG A 424 24.81 26.20 -35.98
CA ARG A 424 24.93 25.77 -34.58
C ARG A 424 24.02 26.67 -33.75
N GLU A 425 22.94 26.13 -33.20
CA GLU A 425 22.09 26.87 -32.29
C GLU A 425 23.00 27.42 -31.18
N PRO A 426 22.87 28.71 -30.82
CA PRO A 426 23.67 29.26 -29.74
C PRO A 426 23.45 28.42 -28.49
N ALA A 427 24.55 28.04 -27.83
CA ALA A 427 24.48 27.25 -26.61
C ALA A 427 23.54 27.95 -25.61
N LEU A 428 22.50 27.23 -25.19
CA LEU A 428 21.53 27.78 -24.24
C LEU A 428 22.23 28.05 -22.91
N VAL A 429 22.33 29.32 -22.54
CA VAL A 429 22.82 29.71 -21.21
C VAL A 429 21.75 29.33 -20.20
N GLU A 430 22.15 28.60 -19.16
CA GLU A 430 21.27 28.18 -18.07
C GLU A 430 20.68 29.42 -17.39
N ALA A 431 19.44 29.76 -17.75
CA ALA A 431 18.68 30.78 -17.05
C ALA A 431 18.41 30.25 -15.64
N MET A 432 18.90 30.96 -14.62
CA MET A 432 18.57 30.71 -13.21
C MET A 432 17.57 31.77 -12.74
N PRO A 433 16.30 31.73 -13.18
CA PRO A 433 15.31 32.67 -12.68
C PRO A 433 15.15 32.48 -11.17
N GLU A 434 15.48 33.50 -10.39
CA GLU A 434 15.36 33.43 -8.94
C GLU A 434 13.88 33.39 -8.54
N PHE A 435 13.39 32.22 -8.11
CA PHE A 435 12.09 32.12 -7.44
C PHE A 435 12.35 32.19 -5.94
N ARG A 436 12.50 33.42 -5.44
CA ARG A 436 12.71 33.71 -4.02
C ARG A 436 11.70 34.76 -3.57
N PRO A 437 10.45 34.34 -3.30
CA PRO A 437 9.44 35.28 -2.85
C PRO A 437 9.93 35.99 -1.58
N THR A 438 9.92 37.32 -1.60
CA THR A 438 10.46 38.14 -0.50
C THR A 438 9.81 37.83 0.83
N TRP A 439 8.48 37.67 0.85
CA TRP A 439 7.73 37.29 2.05
C TRP A 439 8.22 35.97 2.66
N LEU A 440 8.62 35.00 1.83
CA LEU A 440 9.07 33.69 2.28
C LEU A 440 10.51 33.74 2.78
N GLU A 441 11.40 34.39 2.05
CA GLU A 441 12.80 34.53 2.46
C GLU A 441 12.91 35.33 3.76
N THR A 442 12.07 36.35 3.97
CA THR A 442 12.00 37.06 5.26
C THR A 442 11.61 36.13 6.41
N ARG A 443 10.64 35.21 6.19
CA ARG A 443 10.24 34.23 7.22
C ARG A 443 11.33 33.19 7.47
N ILE A 444 11.99 32.70 6.43
CA ILE A 444 13.12 31.77 6.55
C ILE A 444 14.30 32.43 7.28
N ALA A 445 14.59 33.70 6.96
CA ALA A 445 15.60 34.51 7.64
C ALA A 445 15.29 34.68 9.14
N ALA A 446 14.02 34.87 9.49
CA ALA A 446 13.61 34.94 10.89
C ALA A 446 13.80 33.60 11.64
N LEU A 447 13.72 32.45 10.94
CA LEU A 447 13.88 31.11 11.52
C LEU A 447 15.33 30.60 11.51
N LEU A 448 16.21 31.19 10.70
CA LEU A 448 17.61 30.79 10.56
C LEU A 448 18.39 30.75 11.90
N PRO A 449 18.26 31.74 12.81
CA PRO A 449 18.90 31.69 14.13
C PRO A 449 18.42 30.51 14.99
N TYR A 450 17.19 30.04 14.77
CA TYR A 450 16.53 29.00 15.56
C TYR A 450 16.68 27.61 14.95
N ARG A 451 17.46 27.40 13.88
CA ARG A 451 17.62 26.06 13.26
C ARG A 451 18.06 24.99 14.26
N ARG A 452 18.94 25.33 15.20
CA ARG A 452 19.41 24.40 16.24
C ARG A 452 18.28 24.00 17.21
N PRO A 453 17.61 24.92 17.91
CA PRO A 453 16.49 24.54 18.79
C PRO A 453 15.33 23.93 18.02
N LEU A 454 15.10 24.28 16.76
CA LEU A 454 14.07 23.65 15.92
C LEU A 454 14.40 22.18 15.60
N LEU A 455 15.66 21.85 15.26
CA LEU A 455 16.07 20.46 15.07
C LEU A 455 15.98 19.66 16.37
N ALA A 456 16.45 20.23 17.49
CA ALA A 456 16.32 19.60 18.80
C ALA A 456 14.83 19.37 19.17
N GLY A 457 13.98 20.37 18.92
CA GLY A 457 12.53 20.27 19.12
C GLY A 457 11.88 19.18 18.26
N ALA A 458 12.31 19.04 17.00
CA ALA A 458 11.82 17.98 16.12
C ALA A 458 12.23 16.58 16.62
N ILE A 459 13.43 16.43 17.17
CA ILE A 459 13.88 15.16 17.79
C ILE A 459 13.05 14.86 19.05
N VAL A 460 12.87 15.86 19.93
CA VAL A 460 12.03 15.72 21.12
C VAL A 460 10.61 15.32 20.75
N LEU A 461 10.07 15.90 19.69
CA LEU A 461 8.72 15.59 19.20
C LEU A 461 8.61 14.15 18.70
N GLN A 462 9.60 13.66 17.93
CA GLN A 462 9.65 12.24 17.54
C GLN A 462 9.68 11.32 18.76
N VAL A 463 10.55 11.60 19.74
CA VAL A 463 10.65 10.82 20.99
C VAL A 463 9.35 10.88 21.78
N ALA A 464 8.71 12.05 21.87
CA ALA A 464 7.46 12.24 22.58
C ALA A 464 6.30 11.46 21.94
N VAL A 465 6.26 11.37 20.60
CA VAL A 465 5.24 10.58 19.89
C VAL A 465 5.42 9.09 20.15
N LEU A 466 6.66 8.58 20.08
CA LEU A 466 6.93 7.17 20.45
C LEU A 466 6.60 6.91 21.92
N GLY A 467 6.94 7.83 22.81
CA GLY A 467 6.61 7.75 24.23
C GLY A 467 5.10 7.77 24.48
N TRP A 468 4.36 8.59 23.73
CA TRP A 468 2.90 8.63 23.77
C TRP A 468 2.29 7.32 23.28
N MET A 469 2.78 6.74 22.18
CA MET A 469 2.33 5.42 21.72
C MET A 469 2.50 4.35 22.79
N ILE A 470 3.67 4.32 23.44
CA ILE A 470 3.96 3.38 24.53
C ILE A 470 3.02 3.59 25.70
N HIS A 471 2.85 4.85 26.12
CA HIS A 471 1.98 5.19 27.24
C HIS A 471 0.51 4.84 26.96
N ASP A 472 0.04 5.05 25.73
CA ASP A 472 -1.34 4.72 25.36
C ASP A 472 -1.56 3.20 25.37
N HIS A 473 -0.62 2.43 24.81
CA HIS A 473 -0.75 0.98 24.65
C HIS A 473 -0.27 0.14 25.85
N SER A 474 0.49 0.71 26.78
CA SER A 474 0.87 0.01 28.02
C SER A 474 -0.25 0.00 29.05
N ARG A 475 -1.21 0.93 28.97
CA ARG A 475 -2.29 1.08 29.97
C ARG A 475 -3.17 -0.15 30.11
N PRO A 476 -3.68 -0.77 29.03
CA PRO A 476 -4.47 -2.00 29.15
C PRO A 476 -3.66 -3.10 29.86
N LEU A 477 -2.38 -3.25 29.52
CA LEU A 477 -1.52 -4.28 30.09
C LEU A 477 -1.22 -4.07 31.58
N ALA A 478 -1.19 -2.82 32.05
CA ALA A 478 -0.84 -2.47 33.43
C ALA A 478 -2.05 -2.41 34.38
N ALA A 479 -3.19 -1.92 33.91
CA ALA A 479 -4.37 -1.63 34.76
C ALA A 479 -5.67 -2.27 34.25
N GLY A 480 -5.64 -2.97 33.12
CA GLY A 480 -6.82 -3.61 32.55
C GLY A 480 -7.21 -4.89 33.28
N GLU A 481 -8.51 -5.14 33.34
CA GLU A 481 -9.08 -6.39 33.82
C GLU A 481 -8.75 -7.52 32.84
N ARG A 482 -8.28 -8.69 33.32
CA ARG A 482 -7.88 -9.81 32.45
C ARG A 482 -9.10 -10.63 32.02
N HIS A 483 -9.25 -10.84 30.72
CA HIS A 483 -10.29 -11.66 30.12
C HIS A 483 -9.66 -12.69 29.20
N LEU A 484 -10.15 -13.93 29.27
CA LEU A 484 -9.77 -14.98 28.33
C LEU A 484 -10.79 -15.04 27.20
N LEU A 485 -10.33 -14.82 25.97
CA LEU A 485 -11.16 -14.83 24.76
C LEU A 485 -10.80 -16.06 23.91
N LEU A 486 -11.81 -16.78 23.44
CA LEU A 486 -11.61 -17.89 22.53
C LEU A 486 -11.39 -17.38 21.10
N CYS A 487 -10.27 -17.80 20.48
CA CYS A 487 -9.94 -17.45 19.11
C CYS A 487 -10.61 -18.41 18.12
N GLU A 488 -11.06 -17.85 17.01
CA GLU A 488 -11.68 -18.58 15.91
C GLU A 488 -10.68 -18.91 14.77
N PRO A 489 -10.94 -19.98 14.00
CA PRO A 489 -10.19 -20.30 12.79
C PRO A 489 -10.20 -19.17 11.75
N VAL A 490 -9.07 -18.96 11.07
CA VAL A 490 -8.91 -17.97 9.99
C VAL A 490 -8.33 -18.66 8.76
N ASP A 491 -8.80 -18.27 7.57
CA ASP A 491 -8.25 -18.76 6.31
C ASP A 491 -6.78 -18.30 6.14
N PRO A 492 -5.85 -19.21 5.83
CA PRO A 492 -4.44 -18.85 5.72
C PRO A 492 -4.19 -18.05 4.44
N ARG A 493 -3.57 -16.86 4.56
CA ARG A 493 -2.56 -16.30 3.64
C ARG A 493 -2.07 -14.91 4.08
N SER A 494 -0.76 -14.78 4.29
CA SER A 494 0.05 -13.63 3.86
C SER A 494 1.52 -14.05 3.92
N LEU A 495 2.26 -13.92 2.80
CA LEU A 495 3.66 -14.37 2.65
C LEU A 495 4.69 -13.25 2.91
N LEU A 496 4.25 -12.03 3.29
CA LEU A 496 5.09 -10.82 3.26
C LEU A 496 5.19 -10.08 4.59
N ARG A 497 4.63 -10.64 5.67
CA ARG A 497 4.80 -10.15 7.04
C ARG A 497 5.51 -11.28 7.79
N GLY A 498 6.40 -10.96 8.73
CA GLY A 498 7.15 -11.97 9.51
C GLY A 498 6.23 -12.93 10.28
N ASP A 499 6.74 -13.75 11.20
CA ASP A 499 5.87 -14.71 11.90
C ASP A 499 4.93 -13.99 12.89
N TYR A 500 3.65 -13.87 12.52
CA TYR A 500 2.58 -13.40 13.39
C TYR A 500 1.34 -14.29 13.22
N VAL A 501 0.55 -14.40 14.28
CA VAL A 501 -0.67 -15.18 14.32
C VAL A 501 -1.84 -14.22 14.21
N ILE A 502 -2.62 -14.35 13.14
CA ILE A 502 -3.90 -13.63 13.01
C ILE A 502 -4.90 -14.26 13.97
N LEU A 503 -5.51 -13.46 14.83
CA LEU A 503 -6.54 -13.85 15.77
C LEU A 503 -7.89 -13.35 15.25
N SER A 504 -8.87 -14.25 15.18
CA SER A 504 -10.27 -13.91 14.91
C SER A 504 -11.10 -14.17 16.16
N TYR A 505 -12.16 -13.39 16.34
CA TYR A 505 -13.07 -13.52 17.47
C TYR A 505 -14.51 -13.49 17.00
N GLY A 506 -15.38 -14.14 17.78
CA GLY A 506 -16.80 -14.27 17.42
C GLY A 506 -17.60 -12.97 17.33
N PHE A 507 -17.06 -11.83 17.76
CA PHE A 507 -17.73 -10.52 17.63
C PHE A 507 -17.42 -9.81 16.31
N GLN A 508 -16.41 -10.25 15.56
CA GLN A 508 -15.94 -9.54 14.36
C GLN A 508 -16.93 -9.63 13.21
N ARG A 509 -17.62 -10.77 13.11
CA ARG A 509 -18.65 -11.04 12.09
C ARG A 509 -20.03 -10.86 12.69
N LEU A 510 -20.64 -9.73 12.37
CA LEU A 510 -22.01 -9.41 12.77
C LEU A 510 -23.02 -10.30 12.03
N THR A 511 -23.98 -10.88 12.76
CA THR A 511 -25.14 -11.55 12.15
C THR A 511 -26.07 -10.53 11.48
N GLU A 512 -26.96 -10.98 10.61
CA GLU A 512 -27.96 -10.11 9.95
C GLU A 512 -28.80 -9.35 10.99
N ASP A 513 -29.27 -10.03 12.04
CA ASP A 513 -30.02 -9.42 13.15
C ASP A 513 -29.22 -8.33 13.89
N GLN A 514 -27.92 -8.57 14.12
CA GLN A 514 -27.04 -7.60 14.79
C GLN A 514 -26.76 -6.39 13.91
N GLN A 515 -26.62 -6.59 12.60
CA GLN A 515 -26.48 -5.50 11.63
C GLN A 515 -27.75 -4.65 11.57
N GLU A 516 -28.93 -5.28 11.57
CA GLU A 516 -30.20 -4.57 11.60
C GLU A 516 -30.37 -3.77 12.91
N ALA A 517 -30.06 -4.36 14.06
CA ALA A 517 -30.13 -3.70 15.36
C ALA A 517 -29.21 -2.47 15.43
N LEU A 518 -27.95 -2.61 15.02
CA LEU A 518 -27.00 -1.49 14.98
C LEU A 518 -27.40 -0.41 13.98
N SER A 519 -28.02 -0.78 12.86
CA SER A 519 -28.50 0.18 11.85
C SER A 519 -29.66 1.01 12.41
N LYS A 520 -30.59 0.38 13.15
CA LYS A 520 -31.67 1.07 13.86
C LYS A 520 -31.15 2.01 14.96
N GLU A 521 -30.17 1.56 15.75
CA GLU A 521 -29.51 2.44 16.73
C GLU A 521 -28.84 3.63 16.04
N TRP A 522 -28.18 3.42 14.89
CA TRP A 522 -27.56 4.49 14.12
C TRP A 522 -28.59 5.49 13.59
N GLU A 523 -29.71 5.02 13.05
CA GLU A 523 -30.81 5.88 12.57
C GLU A 523 -31.32 6.82 13.67
N GLN A 524 -31.43 6.33 14.90
CA GLN A 524 -31.85 7.15 16.06
C GLN A 524 -30.85 8.25 16.42
N THR A 525 -29.58 8.12 16.03
CA THR A 525 -28.56 9.16 16.26
C THR A 525 -28.54 10.24 15.18
N LEU A 526 -29.20 10.02 14.05
CA LEU A 526 -29.25 10.98 12.94
C LEU A 526 -30.32 12.06 13.18
N PRO A 527 -30.11 13.31 12.71
CA PRO A 527 -31.16 14.32 12.69
C PRO A 527 -32.38 13.87 11.87
N GLU A 528 -33.60 14.22 12.29
CA GLU A 528 -34.87 13.89 11.58
C GLU A 528 -34.82 14.08 10.05
N PRO A 529 -34.34 15.21 9.47
CA PRO A 529 -34.31 15.38 8.01
C PRO A 529 -33.35 14.43 7.26
N ALA A 530 -32.46 13.73 7.97
CA ALA A 530 -31.59 12.71 7.41
C ALA A 530 -32.22 11.32 7.46
N GLN A 531 -33.09 11.04 8.45
CA GLN A 531 -33.81 9.76 8.59
C GLN A 531 -34.75 9.51 7.39
N ASP A 532 -35.49 10.54 6.96
CA ASP A 532 -36.43 10.45 5.83
C ASP A 532 -35.78 10.16 4.47
N ARG A 533 -34.45 10.29 4.35
CA ARG A 533 -33.70 10.11 3.10
C ARG A 533 -33.03 8.75 2.97
N LEU A 534 -33.10 7.91 4.01
CA LEU A 534 -32.46 6.59 4.03
C LEU A 534 -33.46 5.50 3.60
N GLY A 535 -32.99 4.54 2.80
CA GLY A 535 -33.74 3.31 2.54
C GLY A 535 -33.79 2.40 3.76
N SER A 536 -34.36 1.20 3.64
CA SER A 536 -34.61 0.23 4.73
C SER A 536 -33.39 -0.25 5.54
N TYR A 537 -32.17 0.21 5.23
CA TYR A 537 -30.95 -0.09 5.99
C TYR A 537 -30.01 1.12 5.96
N ALA A 538 -29.93 1.89 7.05
CA ALA A 538 -28.91 2.91 7.16
C ALA A 538 -27.51 2.29 7.24
N ARG A 539 -26.65 2.59 6.26
CA ARG A 539 -25.27 2.12 6.27
C ARG A 539 -24.49 2.86 7.36
N ILE A 540 -24.16 2.16 8.44
CA ILE A 540 -23.26 2.67 9.49
C ILE A 540 -21.92 3.06 8.84
N PRO A 541 -21.40 4.28 9.04
CA PRO A 541 -20.11 4.69 8.52
C PRO A 541 -18.96 3.82 9.02
N ASP A 542 -17.89 3.73 8.23
CA ASP A 542 -16.65 3.10 8.67
C ASP A 542 -16.04 3.91 9.85
N ASP A 543 -15.20 3.27 10.66
CA ASP A 543 -14.62 3.80 11.91
C ASP A 543 -15.63 4.16 13.02
N THR A 544 -16.91 3.87 12.83
CA THR A 544 -17.92 4.04 13.89
C THR A 544 -17.57 3.16 15.09
N ARG A 545 -17.63 3.76 16.29
CA ARG A 545 -17.36 3.08 17.57
C ARG A 545 -18.51 2.13 17.90
N VAL A 546 -18.18 0.88 18.15
CA VAL A 546 -19.13 -0.17 18.56
C VAL A 546 -18.64 -0.76 19.88
N TYR A 547 -19.50 -0.79 20.88
CA TYR A 547 -19.21 -1.37 22.19
C TYR A 547 -19.71 -2.82 22.24
N ILE A 548 -18.85 -3.73 22.69
CA ILE A 548 -19.16 -5.17 22.80
C ILE A 548 -19.11 -5.54 24.27
N PRO A 549 -20.25 -5.68 24.96
CA PRO A 549 -20.28 -6.09 26.36
C PRO A 549 -19.57 -7.43 26.57
N LEU A 550 -18.83 -7.55 27.67
CA LEU A 550 -18.16 -8.78 28.09
C LEU A 550 -18.83 -9.33 29.34
N SER A 551 -19.19 -10.60 29.29
CA SER A 551 -19.68 -11.34 30.45
C SER A 551 -18.65 -12.38 30.85
N ARG A 552 -18.34 -12.46 32.16
CA ARG A 552 -17.54 -13.55 32.73
C ARG A 552 -18.48 -14.64 33.27
N PRO A 553 -18.69 -15.75 32.53
CA PRO A 553 -19.34 -16.92 33.12
C PRO A 553 -18.44 -17.56 34.19
N ALA A 554 -19.03 -18.39 35.05
CA ALA A 554 -18.35 -19.06 36.16
C ALA A 554 -17.14 -19.95 35.77
N HIS A 555 -16.94 -20.22 34.47
CA HIS A 555 -15.96 -21.16 33.91
C HIS A 555 -14.73 -20.47 33.26
N GLY A 556 -14.47 -19.19 33.55
CA GLY A 556 -13.20 -18.51 33.24
C GLY A 556 -13.04 -17.89 31.84
N VAL A 557 -13.67 -18.43 30.79
CA VAL A 557 -13.65 -17.86 29.42
C VAL A 557 -14.75 -16.81 29.25
N SER A 558 -14.40 -15.60 28.82
CA SER A 558 -15.37 -14.50 28.64
C SER A 558 -16.19 -14.67 27.36
N SER A 559 -17.47 -14.31 27.44
CA SER A 559 -18.39 -14.33 26.30
C SER A 559 -18.77 -12.92 25.86
N PHE A 560 -19.02 -12.74 24.57
CA PHE A 560 -19.46 -11.47 23.98
C PHE A 560 -20.99 -11.31 24.10
N GLY A 561 -21.42 -10.14 24.55
CA GLY A 561 -22.80 -9.67 24.51
C GLY A 561 -23.18 -9.09 23.14
N GLU A 562 -24.38 -8.50 23.05
CA GLU A 562 -24.83 -7.89 21.81
C GLU A 562 -24.08 -6.56 21.55
N PRO A 563 -23.58 -6.35 20.32
CA PRO A 563 -22.90 -5.11 19.96
C PRO A 563 -23.89 -3.94 19.97
N THR A 564 -23.45 -2.78 20.48
CA THR A 564 -24.26 -1.56 20.58
C THR A 564 -23.43 -0.32 20.29
N LEU A 565 -24.06 0.76 19.82
CA LEU A 565 -23.47 2.08 19.63
C LEU A 565 -23.50 2.91 20.92
N THR A 566 -24.30 2.50 21.91
CA THR A 566 -24.42 3.18 23.19
C THR A 566 -23.45 2.60 24.21
N LYS A 567 -22.65 3.45 24.86
CA LYS A 567 -21.67 3.00 25.86
C LYS A 567 -22.39 2.32 27.05
N PRO A 568 -22.06 1.06 27.39
CA PRO A 568 -22.64 0.38 28.55
C PRO A 568 -22.33 1.13 29.86
N ALA A 569 -23.34 1.27 30.73
CA ALA A 569 -23.20 1.96 32.02
C ALA A 569 -22.52 1.10 33.10
N THR A 570 -22.62 -0.22 33.00
CA THR A 570 -22.04 -1.19 33.95
C THR A 570 -21.52 -2.42 33.20
N GLY A 571 -20.55 -3.11 33.80
CA GLY A 571 -19.90 -4.29 33.21
C GLY A 571 -18.72 -3.94 32.31
N ALA A 572 -17.83 -4.91 32.10
CA ALA A 572 -16.71 -4.78 31.16
C ALA A 572 -17.24 -4.82 29.72
N PHE A 573 -16.59 -4.12 28.80
CA PHE A 573 -16.92 -4.13 27.38
C PHE A 573 -15.66 -3.89 26.54
N LEU A 574 -15.64 -4.34 25.29
CA LEU A 574 -14.60 -4.02 24.31
C LEU A 574 -15.06 -2.85 23.44
N LEU A 575 -14.17 -1.90 23.19
CA LEU A 575 -14.35 -0.86 22.20
C LEU A 575 -13.82 -1.37 20.86
N ALA A 576 -14.73 -1.64 19.94
CA ALA A 576 -14.43 -1.98 18.56
C ALA A 576 -14.75 -0.82 17.60
N ARG A 577 -14.23 -0.91 16.39
CA ARG A 577 -14.56 -0.02 15.27
C ARG A 577 -15.01 -0.83 14.07
N LYS A 578 -15.95 -0.28 13.31
CA LYS A 578 -16.39 -0.85 12.04
C LYS A 578 -15.30 -0.67 10.97
N GLY A 579 -14.86 -1.76 10.35
CA GLY A 579 -13.81 -1.73 9.34
C GLY A 579 -14.27 -1.27 7.95
N SER A 580 -13.33 -0.68 7.19
CA SER A 580 -13.52 -0.28 5.78
C SER A 580 -12.90 -1.26 4.78
N GLY A 581 -13.46 -1.29 3.56
CA GLY A 581 -12.83 -1.74 2.31
C GLY A 581 -12.11 -3.10 2.28
N ASN A 582 -10.89 -3.16 2.82
CA ASN A 582 -10.00 -4.32 2.86
C ASN A 582 -9.94 -5.09 4.18
N TRP A 583 -10.63 -4.63 5.23
CA TRP A 583 -10.51 -5.20 6.58
C TRP A 583 -11.27 -6.51 6.80
N GLY A 584 -11.61 -7.25 5.73
CA GLY A 584 -12.73 -8.18 5.74
C GLY A 584 -14.04 -7.38 5.70
N ARG A 585 -14.99 -7.77 4.85
CA ARG A 585 -16.21 -6.99 4.55
C ARG A 585 -16.91 -6.50 5.83
N GLY A 586 -16.71 -5.23 6.22
CA GLY A 586 -17.42 -4.60 7.34
C GLY A 586 -17.27 -5.29 8.70
N GLU A 587 -16.17 -6.03 8.92
CA GLU A 587 -15.92 -6.70 10.20
C GLU A 587 -15.59 -5.69 11.31
N LEU A 588 -15.95 -6.00 12.55
CA LEU A 588 -15.58 -5.21 13.73
C LEU A 588 -14.15 -5.53 14.16
N ARG A 589 -13.37 -4.51 14.52
CA ARG A 589 -12.00 -4.67 15.05
C ARG A 589 -11.81 -3.99 16.39
N ALA A 590 -11.17 -4.69 17.32
CA ALA A 590 -10.89 -4.20 18.68
C ALA A 590 -9.39 -3.90 18.92
N GLY A 591 -8.51 -4.09 17.93
CA GLY A 591 -7.08 -3.82 18.03
C GLY A 591 -6.28 -4.95 18.72
N ILE A 592 -6.85 -6.15 18.77
CA ILE A 592 -6.34 -7.37 19.44
C ILE A 592 -6.28 -8.56 18.47
N GLU A 593 -6.26 -8.30 17.17
CA GLU A 593 -6.35 -9.28 16.09
C GLU A 593 -5.02 -9.83 15.59
N SER A 594 -3.90 -9.25 16.03
CA SER A 594 -2.57 -9.63 15.54
C SER A 594 -1.66 -9.91 16.74
N TYR A 595 -1.12 -11.12 16.85
CA TYR A 595 -0.13 -11.47 17.88
C TYR A 595 1.20 -11.84 17.23
N TYR A 596 2.24 -11.06 17.53
CA TYR A 596 3.59 -11.29 16.98
C TYR A 596 4.30 -12.37 17.78
N VAL A 597 4.88 -13.35 17.11
CA VAL A 597 5.55 -14.50 17.73
C VAL A 597 6.98 -14.63 17.23
N GLU A 598 7.75 -15.49 17.87
CA GLU A 598 9.10 -15.82 17.42
C GLU A 598 9.07 -16.51 16.06
N GLU A 599 10.07 -16.23 15.23
CA GLU A 599 10.25 -16.85 13.91
C GLU A 599 10.30 -18.39 14.03
N GLY A 600 9.52 -19.08 13.21
CA GLY A 600 9.33 -20.53 13.23
C GLY A 600 8.20 -21.03 14.15
N THR A 601 7.63 -20.19 15.03
CA THR A 601 6.63 -20.65 16.02
C THR A 601 5.18 -20.38 15.63
N GLY A 602 4.92 -19.55 14.61
CA GLY A 602 3.57 -19.18 14.17
C GLY A 602 2.67 -20.37 13.86
N LEU A 603 3.20 -21.38 13.16
CA LEU A 603 2.47 -22.59 12.77
C LEU A 603 1.88 -23.36 13.97
N LYS A 604 2.54 -23.33 15.14
CA LYS A 604 2.01 -23.97 16.36
C LYS A 604 0.71 -23.30 16.79
N TRP A 605 0.72 -21.98 16.88
CA TRP A 605 -0.42 -21.19 17.32
C TRP A 605 -1.54 -21.17 16.29
N GLU A 606 -1.21 -21.12 14.99
CA GLU A 606 -2.20 -21.25 13.92
C GLU A 606 -2.90 -22.60 13.94
N LYS A 607 -2.15 -23.70 14.19
CA LYS A 607 -2.76 -25.03 14.38
C LYS A 607 -3.73 -25.03 15.56
N LEU A 608 -3.33 -24.46 16.71
CA LEU A 608 -4.20 -24.36 17.89
C LEU A 608 -5.44 -23.49 17.61
N ARG A 609 -5.30 -22.35 16.94
CA ARG A 609 -6.39 -21.47 16.52
C ARG A 609 -7.36 -22.20 15.59
N ASN A 610 -6.83 -22.85 14.56
CA ASN A 610 -7.64 -23.60 13.59
C ASN A 610 -8.32 -24.82 14.22
N GLN A 611 -7.86 -25.29 15.37
CA GLN A 611 -8.49 -26.33 16.17
C GLN A 611 -9.46 -25.77 17.24
N SER A 612 -9.68 -24.45 17.28
CA SER A 612 -10.43 -23.73 18.33
C SER A 612 -9.93 -24.05 19.74
N ARG A 613 -8.62 -24.18 19.89
CA ARG A 613 -7.92 -24.42 21.18
C ARG A 613 -7.03 -23.26 21.59
N LEU A 614 -7.10 -22.15 20.88
CA LEU A 614 -6.32 -20.97 21.21
C LEU A 614 -7.17 -19.99 22.03
N LEU A 615 -6.70 -19.67 23.23
CA LEU A 615 -7.25 -18.60 24.06
C LEU A 615 -6.29 -17.42 24.02
N ALA A 616 -6.82 -16.23 23.75
CA ALA A 616 -6.10 -14.97 23.91
C ALA A 616 -6.42 -14.39 25.28
N GLU A 617 -5.37 -14.14 26.07
CA GLU A 617 -5.50 -13.33 27.27
C GLU A 617 -5.45 -11.86 26.88
N VAL A 618 -6.52 -11.13 27.20
CA VAL A 618 -6.72 -9.73 26.84
C VAL A 618 -7.00 -8.93 28.09
N ALA A 619 -6.33 -7.79 28.23
CA ALA A 619 -6.58 -6.86 29.32
C ALA A 619 -7.44 -5.70 28.85
N VAL A 620 -8.54 -5.42 29.57
CA VAL A 620 -9.57 -4.46 29.15
C VAL A 620 -9.71 -3.34 30.17
N LEU A 621 -9.66 -2.10 29.70
CA LEU A 621 -9.83 -0.90 30.52
C LEU A 621 -11.32 -0.54 30.70
N PRO A 622 -11.68 0.29 31.71
CA PRO A 622 -13.05 0.78 31.90
C PRO A 622 -13.60 1.64 30.74
N ASP A 623 -12.74 2.12 29.84
CA ASP A 623 -13.12 2.82 28.62
C ASP A 623 -13.32 1.89 27.41
N GLY A 624 -13.12 0.59 27.62
CA GLY A 624 -13.27 -0.49 26.64
C GLY A 624 -12.05 -0.77 25.79
N ARG A 625 -10.97 0.02 25.92
CA ARG A 625 -9.73 -0.27 25.19
C ARG A 625 -9.10 -1.56 25.71
N ALA A 626 -8.63 -2.38 24.77
CA ALA A 626 -8.08 -3.69 25.05
C ALA A 626 -6.63 -3.80 24.60
N GLY A 627 -5.85 -4.68 25.23
CA GLY A 627 -4.50 -5.03 24.80
C GLY A 627 -4.20 -6.51 25.02
N LEU A 628 -3.50 -7.12 24.07
CA LEU A 628 -3.11 -8.54 24.11
C LEU A 628 -1.98 -8.78 25.12
N VAL A 629 -2.20 -9.71 26.03
CA VAL A 629 -1.24 -10.09 27.07
C VAL A 629 -0.40 -11.28 26.62
N GLY A 630 -1.07 -12.30 26.06
CA GLY A 630 -0.45 -13.55 25.69
C GLY A 630 -1.44 -14.52 25.05
N LEU A 631 -0.90 -15.62 24.55
CA LEU A 631 -1.65 -16.75 24.01
C LEU A 631 -1.48 -17.97 24.90
N GLN A 632 -2.55 -18.73 25.11
CA GLN A 632 -2.53 -19.98 25.85
C GLN A 632 -3.36 -21.04 25.15
N GLU A 633 -2.96 -22.29 25.31
CA GLU A 633 -3.73 -23.45 24.84
C GLU A 633 -4.90 -23.73 25.79
N ALA A 634 -6.08 -23.97 25.23
CA ALA A 634 -7.23 -24.44 26.00
C ALA A 634 -6.92 -25.84 26.56
N THR A 635 -6.72 -25.91 27.88
CA THR A 635 -6.55 -27.16 28.62
C THR A 635 -7.91 -27.75 29.01
N ALA A 636 -7.94 -29.05 29.32
CA ALA A 636 -9.14 -29.75 29.78
C ALA A 636 -9.71 -29.19 31.11
N GLU A 637 -8.95 -28.36 31.84
CA GLU A 637 -9.42 -27.66 33.04
C GLU A 637 -10.33 -26.47 32.72
N VAL A 638 -10.26 -25.92 31.50
CA VAL A 638 -11.08 -24.79 31.04
C VAL A 638 -12.40 -25.27 30.40
N GLY A 639 -12.42 -26.50 29.87
CA GLY A 639 -13.60 -27.11 29.27
C GLY A 639 -14.30 -28.09 30.23
N VAL A 640 -15.60 -27.91 30.48
CA VAL A 640 -16.38 -28.86 31.26
C VAL A 640 -16.90 -29.97 30.34
N ALA A 641 -16.62 -31.24 30.65
CA ALA A 641 -17.19 -32.36 29.92
C ALA A 641 -18.73 -32.33 30.02
N VAL A 642 -19.43 -32.38 28.87
CA VAL A 642 -20.89 -32.34 28.82
C VAL A 642 -21.44 -33.73 28.50
N PRO A 643 -22.41 -34.24 29.27
CA PRO A 643 -23.09 -35.48 28.92
C PRO A 643 -23.89 -35.29 27.62
N TYR A 644 -23.76 -36.25 26.70
CA TYR A 644 -24.51 -36.30 25.45
C TYR A 644 -25.23 -37.64 25.31
N ARG A 645 -26.30 -37.67 24.51
CA ARG A 645 -27.02 -38.91 24.17
C ARG A 645 -26.83 -39.21 22.68
N ARG A 646 -26.55 -40.45 22.30
CA ARG A 646 -26.51 -40.84 20.88
C ARG A 646 -27.93 -40.90 20.32
N LEU A 647 -28.13 -40.45 19.09
CA LEU A 647 -29.40 -40.64 18.38
C LEU A 647 -29.55 -42.11 18.01
N GLU A 648 -30.57 -42.76 18.53
CA GLU A 648 -30.87 -44.17 18.25
C GLU A 648 -32.03 -44.30 17.25
N ASN A 649 -32.04 -45.40 16.49
CA ASN A 649 -33.15 -45.81 15.62
C ASN A 649 -33.57 -44.78 14.55
N HIS A 650 -32.63 -43.98 14.04
CA HIS A 650 -32.84 -43.05 12.93
C HIS A 650 -31.67 -43.10 11.95
N PHE A 651 -31.95 -42.88 10.66
CA PHE A 651 -30.95 -42.84 9.59
C PHE A 651 -31.05 -41.53 8.80
N TYR A 652 -29.92 -40.89 8.49
CA TYR A 652 -29.87 -39.65 7.70
C TYR A 652 -30.08 -39.92 6.20
N GLN A 653 -30.97 -39.15 5.55
CA GLN A 653 -31.29 -39.26 4.11
C GLN A 653 -31.18 -37.93 3.34
N GLY A 654 -30.38 -36.97 3.82
CA GLY A 654 -30.21 -35.66 3.18
C GLY A 654 -29.65 -35.73 1.75
N LYS A 655 -30.24 -34.94 0.83
CA LYS A 655 -29.81 -34.81 -0.57
C LYS A 655 -28.68 -33.76 -0.71
N ASN A 656 -27.42 -34.18 -0.61
CA ASN A 656 -26.20 -33.58 -1.19
C ASN A 656 -24.93 -34.14 -0.49
N GLN A 657 -24.47 -35.31 -0.90
CA GLN A 657 -23.34 -36.02 -0.28
C GLN A 657 -22.01 -35.80 -1.03
N GLY A 658 -21.48 -34.59 -0.97
CA GLY A 658 -20.17 -34.28 -1.58
C GLY A 658 -18.98 -34.79 -0.76
N TYR A 659 -18.95 -34.47 0.55
CA TYR A 659 -17.81 -34.66 1.46
C TYR A 659 -18.28 -34.72 2.93
N LEU A 660 -17.40 -35.16 3.85
CA LEU A 660 -17.56 -35.10 5.31
C LEU A 660 -18.13 -33.75 5.74
N ARG A 661 -19.30 -33.79 6.40
CA ARG A 661 -20.08 -32.61 6.77
C ARG A 661 -20.65 -32.78 8.17
N ALA A 662 -20.72 -31.68 8.90
CA ALA A 662 -21.49 -31.61 10.12
C ALA A 662 -22.66 -30.62 10.00
N ASP A 663 -23.83 -31.05 10.47
CA ASP A 663 -25.08 -30.30 10.46
C ASP A 663 -25.64 -30.18 11.89
N LEU A 664 -26.20 -29.00 12.18
CA LEU A 664 -26.93 -28.71 13.40
C LEU A 664 -28.42 -28.68 13.09
N VAL A 665 -29.19 -29.51 13.79
CA VAL A 665 -30.64 -29.60 13.66
C VAL A 665 -31.28 -29.12 14.97
N THR A 666 -32.09 -28.08 14.87
CA THR A 666 -32.66 -27.37 16.03
C THR A 666 -34.18 -27.38 16.07
N SER A 667 -34.84 -27.84 15.01
CA SER A 667 -36.29 -27.91 14.87
C SER A 667 -36.75 -29.31 14.42
N ARG A 668 -37.98 -29.66 14.78
CA ARG A 668 -38.61 -30.93 14.43
C ARG A 668 -38.80 -31.09 12.92
N GLU A 669 -39.20 -30.03 12.24
CA GLU A 669 -39.39 -30.04 10.79
C GLU A 669 -38.07 -30.33 10.03
N ALA A 670 -36.97 -29.69 10.45
CA ALA A 670 -35.65 -29.95 9.88
C ALA A 670 -35.18 -31.39 10.14
N PHE A 671 -35.51 -31.94 11.32
CA PHE A 671 -35.21 -33.32 11.67
C PHE A 671 -35.98 -34.31 10.79
N GLU A 672 -37.30 -34.18 10.68
CA GLU A 672 -38.15 -35.09 9.89
C GLU A 672 -37.84 -35.03 8.39
N LYS A 673 -37.31 -33.90 7.90
CA LYS A 673 -36.82 -33.77 6.52
C LYS A 673 -35.48 -34.46 6.26
N ALA A 674 -34.65 -34.60 7.30
CA ALA A 674 -33.27 -35.10 7.17
C ALA A 674 -33.08 -36.53 7.68
N PHE A 675 -33.94 -37.01 8.60
CA PHE A 675 -33.83 -38.29 9.28
C PHE A 675 -35.10 -39.11 9.16
N HIS A 676 -34.96 -40.40 8.83
CA HIS A 676 -36.05 -41.36 8.80
C HIS A 676 -35.97 -42.35 9.96
N PRO A 677 -37.11 -42.77 10.52
CA PRO A 677 -37.15 -43.77 11.58
C PRO A 677 -36.68 -45.13 11.06
N ALA A 678 -35.75 -45.76 11.78
CA ALA A 678 -35.20 -47.08 11.49
C ALA A 678 -35.34 -47.96 12.75
N PRO A 679 -36.51 -48.60 12.95
CA PRO A 679 -36.76 -49.44 14.12
C PRO A 679 -35.81 -50.64 14.16
N LEU A 680 -35.14 -50.84 15.28
CA LEU A 680 -34.25 -51.97 15.53
C LEU A 680 -34.77 -52.77 16.72
N ASN A 681 -34.83 -54.10 16.59
CA ASN A 681 -35.20 -55.03 17.66
C ASN A 681 -36.52 -54.69 18.39
N GLY A 682 -37.54 -54.26 17.65
CA GLY A 682 -38.87 -53.94 18.20
C GLY A 682 -38.96 -52.65 19.01
N ARG A 683 -37.89 -51.83 19.05
CA ARG A 683 -37.90 -50.50 19.65
C ARG A 683 -38.27 -49.46 18.60
N ASN A 684 -39.33 -48.70 18.88
CA ASN A 684 -39.77 -47.61 18.00
C ASN A 684 -38.77 -46.44 18.06
N ALA A 685 -38.62 -45.76 16.91
CA ALA A 685 -37.86 -44.54 16.80
C ALA A 685 -38.62 -43.40 17.51
N VAL A 686 -38.00 -42.80 18.54
CA VAL A 686 -38.57 -41.67 19.28
C VAL A 686 -37.89 -40.38 18.81
N PRO A 687 -38.62 -39.39 18.27
CA PRO A 687 -38.01 -38.15 17.83
C PRO A 687 -37.46 -37.34 19.02
N PRO A 688 -36.35 -36.62 18.87
CA PRO A 688 -35.79 -35.79 19.93
C PRO A 688 -36.71 -34.65 20.37
N ASP A 689 -36.61 -34.24 21.63
CA ASP A 689 -37.26 -33.03 22.13
C ASP A 689 -36.41 -31.80 21.80
N PHE A 690 -36.74 -31.16 20.68
CA PHE A 690 -36.06 -29.96 20.20
C PHE A 690 -36.36 -28.70 21.03
N THR A 691 -37.23 -28.75 22.05
CA THR A 691 -37.38 -27.62 22.99
C THR A 691 -36.21 -27.52 23.96
N GLN A 692 -35.61 -28.67 24.32
CA GLN A 692 -34.50 -28.75 25.28
C GLN A 692 -33.17 -29.14 24.62
N ASP A 693 -33.20 -29.98 23.59
CA ASP A 693 -32.02 -30.55 22.97
C ASP A 693 -31.79 -30.00 21.55
N CYS A 694 -30.52 -29.97 21.14
CA CYS A 694 -30.12 -29.82 19.75
C CYS A 694 -29.44 -31.11 19.28
N LEU A 695 -29.60 -31.42 18.00
CA LEU A 695 -29.00 -32.58 17.37
C LEU A 695 -27.82 -32.14 16.51
N ILE A 696 -26.67 -32.74 16.75
CA ILE A 696 -25.44 -32.53 15.98
C ILE A 696 -25.19 -33.82 15.20
N SER A 697 -25.13 -33.72 13.87
CA SER A 697 -24.92 -34.88 13.01
C SER A 697 -23.69 -34.70 12.15
N VAL A 698 -22.80 -35.68 12.18
CA VAL A 698 -21.62 -35.78 11.32
C VAL A 698 -21.83 -36.91 10.33
N VAL A 699 -21.78 -36.59 9.04
CA VAL A 699 -22.06 -37.54 7.94
C VAL A 699 -20.95 -37.42 6.89
N ASP A 700 -20.39 -38.54 6.44
CA ASP A 700 -19.45 -38.58 5.31
C ASP A 700 -20.15 -39.02 4.02
N LYS A 701 -19.47 -38.83 2.88
CA LYS A 701 -19.94 -39.33 1.59
C LYS A 701 -20.03 -40.86 1.59
N GLU A 702 -20.87 -41.37 0.70
CA GLU A 702 -20.96 -42.80 0.43
C GLU A 702 -19.57 -43.38 0.07
N THR A 703 -19.22 -44.51 0.71
CA THR A 703 -17.91 -45.13 0.56
C THR A 703 -18.00 -46.66 0.55
N ASP A 704 -17.17 -47.27 -0.29
CA ASP A 704 -16.91 -48.71 -0.38
C ASP A 704 -15.83 -49.17 0.61
N ARG A 705 -15.47 -48.36 1.61
CA ARG A 705 -14.53 -48.70 2.67
C ARG A 705 -15.22 -48.76 4.02
N GLN A 706 -14.79 -49.68 4.88
CA GLN A 706 -15.26 -49.80 6.25
C GLN A 706 -14.91 -48.54 7.05
N THR A 707 -15.78 -47.53 7.02
CA THR A 707 -15.52 -46.21 7.60
C THR A 707 -16.44 -45.98 8.79
N THR A 708 -15.86 -45.66 9.95
CA THR A 708 -16.61 -45.36 11.18
C THR A 708 -16.32 -43.94 11.66
N ILE A 709 -17.35 -43.28 12.16
CA ILE A 709 -17.26 -41.96 12.81
C ILE A 709 -17.54 -42.19 14.29
N ALA A 710 -16.64 -41.75 15.17
CA ALA A 710 -16.81 -41.88 16.62
C ALA A 710 -16.65 -40.51 17.29
N ILE A 711 -17.53 -40.17 18.24
CA ILE A 711 -17.36 -38.99 19.09
C ILE A 711 -16.29 -39.31 20.14
N VAL A 712 -15.23 -38.51 20.16
CA VAL A 712 -14.09 -38.63 21.08
C VAL A 712 -14.33 -37.84 22.35
N SER A 713 -14.81 -36.60 22.22
CA SER A 713 -15.15 -35.75 23.37
C SER A 713 -16.22 -34.72 23.03
N VAL A 714 -16.99 -34.34 24.06
CA VAL A 714 -17.94 -33.22 24.02
C VAL A 714 -17.64 -32.33 25.22
N GLU A 715 -17.06 -31.18 24.95
CA GLU A 715 -16.57 -30.24 25.96
C GLU A 715 -17.30 -28.91 25.82
N ARG A 716 -17.57 -28.23 26.94
CA ARG A 716 -18.17 -26.89 26.95
C ARG A 716 -17.18 -25.86 27.46
N LEU A 717 -16.98 -24.82 26.66
CA LEU A 717 -16.16 -23.65 26.94
C LEU A 717 -17.07 -22.42 26.94
N GLY A 718 -17.60 -22.05 28.11
CA GLY A 718 -18.57 -20.98 28.26
C GLY A 718 -19.88 -21.27 27.50
N ASN A 719 -20.18 -20.45 26.48
CA ASN A 719 -21.37 -20.60 25.61
C ASN A 719 -21.06 -21.41 24.33
N GLU A 720 -19.86 -21.96 24.21
CA GLU A 720 -19.42 -22.74 23.07
C GLU A 720 -19.31 -24.23 23.42
N LEU A 721 -19.91 -25.08 22.60
CA LEU A 721 -19.78 -26.53 22.69
C LEU A 721 -18.76 -27.01 21.65
N ILE A 722 -17.71 -27.70 22.08
CA ILE A 722 -16.72 -28.31 21.20
C ILE A 722 -17.00 -29.81 21.12
N VAL A 723 -17.30 -30.28 19.90
CA VAL A 723 -17.49 -31.70 19.59
C VAL A 723 -16.29 -32.21 18.79
N THR A 724 -15.55 -33.13 19.39
CA THR A 724 -14.42 -33.82 18.76
C THR A 724 -14.88 -35.17 18.24
N PHE A 725 -14.68 -35.47 16.97
CA PHE A 725 -14.94 -36.78 16.37
C PHE A 725 -13.70 -37.34 15.68
N LYS A 726 -13.66 -38.66 15.49
CA LYS A 726 -12.59 -39.37 14.78
C LYS A 726 -13.19 -40.18 13.65
N VAL A 727 -12.61 -40.06 12.45
CA VAL A 727 -12.97 -40.92 11.31
C VAL A 727 -11.92 -42.00 11.15
N THR A 728 -12.33 -43.26 11.26
CA THR A 728 -11.45 -44.42 11.02
C THR A 728 -11.84 -45.07 9.71
N ARG A 729 -10.91 -45.11 8.73
CA ARG A 729 -11.15 -45.72 7.41
C ARG A 729 -10.39 -47.05 7.31
N GLY A 730 -11.13 -48.15 7.29
CA GLY A 730 -10.61 -49.51 7.14
C GLY A 730 -10.48 -49.96 5.68
N GLU A 731 -10.52 -51.28 5.51
CA GLU A 731 -10.36 -51.95 4.21
C GLU A 731 -11.58 -51.73 3.29
N LYS A 732 -11.38 -52.07 2.01
CA LYS A 732 -12.44 -52.02 0.99
C LYS A 732 -13.43 -53.18 1.20
N GLN A 733 -14.72 -52.89 1.11
CA GLN A 733 -15.84 -53.82 1.27
C GLN A 733 -16.67 -53.90 -0.02
N THR A 734 -17.49 -54.94 -0.15
CA THR A 734 -18.29 -55.24 -1.36
C THR A 734 -19.58 -54.42 -1.50
N PHE A 735 -19.92 -53.65 -0.48
CA PHE A 735 -21.11 -52.81 -0.43
C PHE A 735 -20.73 -51.39 0.00
N THR A 736 -21.51 -50.41 -0.42
CA THR A 736 -21.33 -49.03 -0.01
C THR A 736 -22.06 -48.75 1.29
N THR A 737 -21.50 -47.85 2.10
CA THR A 737 -22.11 -47.36 3.34
C THR A 737 -22.01 -45.84 3.40
N ILE A 738 -22.94 -45.21 4.12
CA ILE A 738 -22.88 -43.79 4.47
C ILE A 738 -22.49 -43.72 5.95
N PRO A 739 -21.23 -43.41 6.28
CA PRO A 739 -20.79 -43.27 7.67
C PRO A 739 -21.48 -42.06 8.29
N GLN A 740 -22.14 -42.26 9.42
CA GLN A 740 -22.83 -41.20 10.14
C GLN A 740 -22.73 -41.42 11.65
N GLU A 741 -22.75 -40.31 12.38
CA GLU A 741 -22.79 -40.29 13.83
C GLU A 741 -23.58 -39.05 14.28
N SER A 742 -24.57 -39.22 15.15
CA SER A 742 -25.41 -38.11 15.60
C SER A 742 -25.62 -38.13 17.11
N ILE A 743 -25.48 -36.96 17.74
CA ILE A 743 -25.60 -36.80 19.18
C ILE A 743 -26.57 -35.68 19.56
N LEU A 744 -27.24 -35.85 20.69
CA LEU A 744 -28.14 -34.92 21.34
C LEU A 744 -27.45 -34.27 22.54
N VAL A 745 -27.50 -32.95 22.59
CA VAL A 745 -26.93 -32.13 23.66
C VAL A 745 -27.94 -31.06 24.08
N ARG A 746 -28.05 -30.81 25.39
CA ARG A 746 -28.95 -29.78 25.93
C ARG A 746 -28.54 -28.39 25.44
N LYS A 747 -29.52 -27.58 25.02
CA LYS A 747 -29.35 -26.20 24.52
C LYS A 747 -29.01 -25.17 25.60
N GLU A 748 -29.23 -25.49 26.88
CA GLU A 748 -29.20 -24.53 27.98
C GLU A 748 -27.86 -23.76 28.10
N GLY A 749 -27.91 -22.46 27.79
CA GLY A 749 -26.77 -21.54 27.80
C GLY A 749 -25.74 -21.77 26.68
N LEU A 750 -26.06 -22.57 25.66
CA LEU A 750 -25.25 -22.71 24.44
C LEU A 750 -25.64 -21.63 23.44
N ARG A 751 -24.64 -21.01 22.81
CA ARG A 751 -24.83 -20.12 21.65
C ARG A 751 -24.19 -20.68 20.39
N ASN A 752 -23.03 -21.30 20.52
CA ASN A 752 -22.22 -21.75 19.39
C ASN A 752 -21.78 -23.21 19.56
N ILE A 753 -21.66 -23.93 18.46
CA ILE A 753 -21.19 -25.31 18.42
C ILE A 753 -20.04 -25.40 17.41
N THR A 754 -18.89 -25.87 17.85
CA THR A 754 -17.69 -26.07 17.04
C THR A 754 -17.41 -27.55 16.90
N ILE A 755 -17.21 -28.00 15.66
CA ILE A 755 -17.06 -29.42 15.32
C ILE A 755 -15.68 -29.65 14.70
N ARG A 756 -14.92 -30.63 15.24
CA ARG A 756 -13.52 -30.89 14.85
C ARG A 756 -13.19 -32.38 14.72
N GLU A 757 -12.25 -32.70 13.82
CA GLU A 757 -11.72 -34.06 13.61
C GLU A 757 -10.41 -34.28 14.39
N GLU A 758 -10.31 -35.38 15.15
CA GLU A 758 -9.10 -35.80 15.86
C GLU A 758 -7.99 -36.19 14.87
N GLY A 759 -6.79 -35.61 15.00
CA GLY A 759 -5.64 -35.91 14.13
C GLY A 759 -5.48 -35.01 12.89
N GLY A 760 -6.44 -34.12 12.63
CA GLY A 760 -6.21 -32.88 11.86
C GLY A 760 -5.74 -33.03 10.41
N THR A 761 -6.31 -33.94 9.62
CA THR A 761 -6.09 -33.97 8.16
C THR A 761 -7.11 -33.11 7.40
N ASN A 762 -7.34 -31.86 7.82
CA ASN A 762 -7.92 -30.72 7.07
C ASN A 762 -9.06 -30.95 6.04
N ARG A 763 -9.84 -32.03 6.12
CA ARG A 763 -10.92 -32.31 5.14
C ARG A 763 -12.25 -31.66 5.51
N MET A 764 -12.45 -31.31 6.78
CA MET A 764 -13.48 -30.35 7.20
C MET A 764 -12.84 -29.04 7.64
N ILE A 765 -13.29 -27.94 7.05
CA ILE A 765 -13.11 -26.61 7.62
C ILE A 765 -13.89 -26.63 8.95
N PRO A 766 -13.27 -26.30 10.10
CA PRO A 766 -13.99 -26.22 11.36
C PRO A 766 -15.17 -25.27 11.19
N ARG A 767 -16.38 -25.76 11.42
CA ARG A 767 -17.62 -24.99 11.20
C ARG A 767 -18.21 -24.64 12.55
N ARG A 768 -18.27 -23.35 12.86
CA ARG A 768 -19.04 -22.82 13.98
C ARG A 768 -20.50 -22.74 13.55
N LEU A 769 -21.38 -23.43 14.27
CA LEU A 769 -22.82 -23.45 14.04
C LEU A 769 -23.48 -22.64 15.16
N THR A 770 -24.14 -21.55 14.79
CA THR A 770 -24.87 -20.70 15.73
C THR A 770 -26.25 -21.29 15.99
N LEU A 771 -26.63 -21.40 17.26
CA LEU A 771 -28.00 -21.78 17.62
C LEU A 771 -28.94 -20.60 17.32
N PRO A 772 -30.00 -20.80 16.50
CA PRO A 772 -31.05 -19.80 16.33
C PRO A 772 -31.74 -19.57 17.68
N ARG A 773 -32.14 -18.32 17.93
CA ARG A 773 -32.85 -17.93 19.16
C ARG A 773 -34.24 -18.54 19.24
#